data_AF-A0A098R199-F1
#
_entry.id   AF-A0A098R199-F1
#
_cell.length_a   1.000
_cell.length_b   1.000
_cell.length_c   1.000
_cell.angle_alpha   90.00
_cell.angle_beta   90.00
_cell.angle_gamma   90.00
#
_symmetry.space_group_name_H-M   'P 1'
#
loop_
_entity.id
_entity.type
_entity.pdbx_description
1 polymer ?
#
loop_
_entity_poly.entity_id
_entity_poly.type
_entity_poly.pdbx_seq_one_letter_code
_entity_poly.pdbx_strand_id
1 'polypeptide(L)'
;MKQPAATISIRIVLNTVIVFLTALTVLTVTDYLLEGAVTASGTASGLFTYYLTFMTGNVLPILAVFGIFLYFYTGPIQRVAQALESSQAVAPKEMARAKGRIFALPRIILLLNFLSFFGGTILFFSTQGYFSDIASPRLWFQLVFTLSSSGVYAFVQTSMNNQVLARARSLMGIHRIEQQGFKDMSLNRKTMLITVLLALYGISYFVPKLVFAYEIELAYSAELQQVVLGQKSLAQAQEDFSRRFGDFSVPPAFSLEQRDFNAQQAQVRSSLFGAGIALAVIIALIALVYSRELIMQIRMQQRKMRDILEGSDALSERIAITSYDEVGQLSDLINRFMDLLAGMLTGIARSAGSISHSSQVVDGSISAASDAMHEIVTTVEQISSSSDDQALAVDSARKKILAMQESIRRIGSDMENQASFVEQTSGAMTEMAGNIASVSRNTQQANTLGEKLTRAARTGEEKIRQSVQAIGAVEEATDTVSAIVKVLSDIAGQTNLLAMNAAIEAAHAGDAGRGFAVVAAEIRKLAENSAVQAKEIVQQIGTMTSRVEAGVTQTREAGEAFRSILQDIQETTQLINEVSAAMVQQKAGTDEILSSVGSVVDASNSIKERTRELQDQSSVMDQQMQDLVQVATHIREATTEQSRSNVEVSQMISRLKETSQGNMEVVNQLQAILSKFQSAQLEKEGQQWTST
;
A
#
# COMPACT_ATOMS: atom_id res chain seq x y z
N MET A 1 -15.49 -20.99 -54.59
CA MET A 1 -16.59 -20.10 -55.05
C MET A 1 -17.78 -20.27 -54.12
N LYS A 2 -18.21 -19.18 -53.48
CA LYS A 2 -19.37 -19.15 -52.55
C LYS A 2 -20.64 -19.43 -53.37
N GLN A 3 -21.39 -20.47 -53.00
CA GLN A 3 -22.62 -20.85 -53.72
C GLN A 3 -23.83 -20.20 -53.03
N PRO A 4 -24.68 -19.45 -53.75
CA PRO A 4 -25.83 -18.79 -53.15
C PRO A 4 -26.90 -19.82 -52.74
N ALA A 5 -27.40 -19.73 -51.50
CA ALA A 5 -28.49 -20.56 -51.00
C ALA A 5 -29.77 -20.48 -51.87
N ALA A 6 -29.90 -19.44 -52.69
CA ALA A 6 -31.00 -19.17 -53.62
C ALA A 6 -31.25 -20.26 -54.69
N THR A 7 -30.43 -21.30 -54.76
CA THR A 7 -30.53 -22.35 -55.78
C THR A 7 -30.74 -23.75 -55.21
N ILE A 8 -30.92 -23.91 -53.89
CA ILE A 8 -31.05 -25.23 -53.25
C ILE A 8 -32.23 -26.01 -53.83
N SER A 9 -33.43 -25.42 -53.86
CA SER A 9 -34.63 -26.10 -54.36
C SER A 9 -34.52 -26.47 -55.84
N ILE A 10 -34.02 -25.53 -56.66
CA ILE A 10 -33.84 -25.75 -58.10
C ILE A 10 -32.84 -26.87 -58.37
N ARG A 11 -31.73 -26.92 -57.63
CA ARG A 11 -30.71 -27.95 -57.81
C ARG A 11 -31.18 -29.33 -57.36
N ILE A 12 -31.95 -29.42 -56.28
CA ILE A 12 -32.53 -30.70 -55.85
C ILE A 12 -33.50 -31.23 -56.91
N VAL A 13 -34.32 -30.36 -57.50
CA VAL A 13 -35.20 -30.72 -58.63
C VAL A 13 -34.38 -31.13 -59.85
N LEU A 14 -33.33 -30.37 -60.20
CA LEU A 14 -32.46 -30.68 -61.33
C LEU A 14 -31.74 -32.02 -61.16
N ASN A 15 -31.22 -32.32 -59.97
CA ASN A 15 -30.61 -33.62 -59.65
C ASN A 15 -31.61 -34.76 -59.87
N THR A 16 -32.87 -34.55 -59.47
CA THR A 16 -33.95 -35.51 -59.68
C THR A 16 -34.17 -35.74 -61.16
N VAL A 17 -34.35 -34.67 -61.94
CA VAL A 17 -34.55 -34.74 -63.39
C VAL A 17 -33.38 -35.43 -64.08
N ILE A 18 -32.14 -35.08 -63.73
CA ILE A 18 -30.93 -35.67 -64.31
C ILE A 18 -30.88 -37.17 -64.02
N VAL A 19 -31.05 -37.58 -62.76
CA VAL A 19 -30.96 -39.00 -62.39
C VAL A 19 -32.05 -39.80 -63.10
N PHE A 20 -33.28 -39.29 -63.13
CA PHE A 20 -34.42 -39.97 -63.72
C PHE A 20 -34.35 -40.07 -65.25
N LEU A 21 -34.00 -38.95 -65.92
CA LEU A 21 -33.81 -38.95 -67.37
C LEU A 21 -32.65 -39.87 -67.74
N THR A 22 -31.50 -39.74 -67.08
CA THR A 22 -30.33 -40.59 -67.38
C THR A 22 -30.66 -42.07 -67.19
N ALA A 23 -31.35 -42.41 -66.10
CA ALA A 23 -31.81 -43.77 -65.83
C ALA A 23 -32.67 -44.34 -66.97
N LEU A 24 -33.74 -43.61 -67.34
CA LEU A 24 -34.71 -44.07 -68.31
C LEU A 24 -34.18 -44.00 -69.74
N THR A 25 -33.34 -43.02 -70.07
CA THR A 25 -32.65 -42.98 -71.37
C THR A 25 -31.77 -44.18 -71.55
N VAL A 26 -30.93 -44.46 -70.56
CA VAL A 26 -30.04 -45.62 -70.59
C VAL A 26 -30.87 -46.89 -70.71
N LEU A 27 -31.95 -47.02 -69.95
CA LEU A 27 -32.84 -48.16 -70.03
C LEU A 27 -33.48 -48.34 -71.39
N THR A 28 -34.16 -47.32 -71.89
CA THR A 28 -34.93 -47.35 -73.13
C THR A 28 -34.02 -47.56 -74.34
N VAL A 29 -32.85 -46.92 -74.35
CA VAL A 29 -31.83 -47.13 -75.41
C VAL A 29 -31.27 -48.54 -75.33
N THR A 30 -30.93 -49.04 -74.14
CA THR A 30 -30.43 -50.42 -73.98
C THR A 30 -31.49 -51.43 -74.39
N ASP A 31 -32.76 -51.18 -74.05
CA ASP A 31 -33.90 -52.03 -74.37
C ASP A 31 -34.13 -52.12 -75.87
N TYR A 32 -34.19 -50.96 -76.54
CA TYR A 32 -34.34 -50.85 -77.99
C TYR A 32 -33.15 -51.47 -78.75
N LEU A 33 -31.92 -51.23 -78.30
CA LEU A 33 -30.73 -51.82 -78.93
C LEU A 33 -30.71 -53.34 -78.79
N LEU A 34 -31.15 -53.87 -77.64
CA LEU A 34 -31.25 -55.32 -77.42
C LEU A 34 -32.39 -55.94 -78.23
N GLU A 35 -33.58 -55.34 -78.23
CA GLU A 35 -34.70 -55.82 -79.04
C GLU A 35 -34.35 -55.74 -80.52
N GLY A 36 -33.85 -54.60 -81.00
CA GLY A 36 -33.42 -54.42 -82.39
C GLY A 36 -32.27 -55.32 -82.82
N ALA A 37 -31.43 -55.78 -81.90
CA ALA A 37 -30.39 -56.77 -82.15
C ALA A 37 -30.92 -58.21 -82.21
N VAL A 38 -31.95 -58.53 -81.43
CA VAL A 38 -32.62 -59.84 -81.44
C VAL A 38 -33.50 -60.00 -82.68
N THR A 39 -34.16 -58.92 -83.13
CA THR A 39 -35.16 -58.92 -84.22
C THR A 39 -34.64 -58.38 -85.55
N ALA A 40 -33.37 -57.94 -85.64
CA ALA A 40 -32.74 -57.35 -86.82
C ALA A 40 -33.48 -56.12 -87.44
N SER A 41 -34.34 -55.44 -86.66
CA SER A 41 -35.21 -54.35 -87.15
C SER A 41 -34.82 -52.94 -86.65
N GLY A 42 -33.73 -52.82 -85.88
CA GLY A 42 -33.36 -51.54 -85.25
C GLY A 42 -32.77 -50.52 -86.23
N THR A 43 -33.53 -49.49 -86.61
CA THR A 43 -32.97 -48.27 -87.24
C THR A 43 -32.79 -47.15 -86.20
N ALA A 44 -31.83 -46.25 -86.41
CA ALA A 44 -31.62 -45.10 -85.51
C ALA A 44 -32.83 -44.15 -85.47
N SER A 45 -33.57 -44.02 -86.58
CA SER A 45 -34.82 -43.24 -86.66
C SER A 45 -35.95 -43.86 -85.83
N GLY A 46 -36.05 -45.19 -85.83
CA GLY A 46 -36.98 -45.92 -84.97
C GLY A 46 -36.67 -45.76 -83.48
N LEU A 47 -35.38 -45.77 -83.11
CA LEU A 47 -34.95 -45.57 -81.71
C LEU A 47 -35.39 -44.21 -81.22
N PHE A 48 -35.17 -43.18 -82.04
CA PHE A 48 -35.54 -41.81 -81.70
C PHE A 48 -37.04 -41.65 -81.55
N THR A 49 -37.83 -42.23 -82.45
CA THR A 49 -39.30 -42.14 -82.40
C THR A 49 -39.88 -42.91 -81.20
N TYR A 50 -39.37 -44.12 -80.94
CA TYR A 50 -39.75 -44.92 -79.78
C TYR A 50 -39.39 -44.20 -78.47
N TYR A 51 -38.15 -43.73 -78.37
CA TYR A 51 -37.67 -42.98 -77.22
C TYR A 51 -38.48 -41.70 -77.01
N LEU A 52 -38.73 -40.92 -78.05
CA LEU A 52 -39.49 -39.67 -77.93
C LEU A 52 -40.94 -39.94 -77.51
N THR A 53 -41.59 -40.95 -78.07
CA THR A 53 -42.96 -41.35 -77.71
C THR A 53 -43.03 -41.87 -76.27
N PHE A 54 -42.08 -42.71 -75.88
CA PHE A 54 -42.00 -43.24 -74.52
C PHE A 54 -41.76 -42.12 -73.49
N MET A 55 -40.83 -41.21 -73.77
CA MET A 55 -40.48 -40.10 -72.88
C MET A 55 -41.61 -39.07 -72.76
N THR A 56 -42.28 -38.72 -73.87
CA THR A 56 -43.38 -37.75 -73.88
C THR A 56 -44.68 -38.31 -73.31
N GLY A 57 -45.00 -39.57 -73.59
CA GLY A 57 -46.23 -40.20 -73.11
C GLY A 57 -46.17 -40.66 -71.65
N ASN A 58 -45.02 -41.15 -71.17
CA ASN A 58 -44.95 -41.86 -69.89
C ASN A 58 -44.04 -41.20 -68.85
N VAL A 59 -42.94 -40.55 -69.25
CA VAL A 59 -41.88 -40.12 -68.32
C VAL A 59 -42.00 -38.65 -67.91
N LEU A 60 -42.21 -37.75 -68.89
CA LEU A 60 -42.26 -36.31 -68.65
C LEU A 60 -43.40 -35.86 -67.70
N PRO A 61 -44.64 -36.41 -67.78
CA PRO A 61 -45.71 -36.04 -66.85
C PRO A 61 -45.38 -36.38 -65.39
N ILE A 62 -44.80 -37.57 -65.17
CA ILE A 62 -44.40 -38.06 -63.84
C ILE A 62 -43.28 -37.19 -63.27
N LEU A 63 -42.26 -36.87 -64.08
CA LEU A 63 -41.16 -36.01 -63.69
C LEU A 63 -41.61 -34.58 -63.36
N ALA A 64 -42.58 -34.03 -64.10
CA ALA A 64 -43.11 -32.69 -63.85
C ALA A 64 -43.80 -32.63 -62.47
N VAL A 65 -44.66 -33.60 -62.15
CA VAL A 65 -45.35 -33.67 -60.85
C VAL A 65 -44.36 -33.80 -59.69
N PHE A 66 -43.36 -34.67 -59.80
CA PHE A 66 -42.37 -34.86 -58.74
C PHE A 66 -41.38 -33.71 -58.62
N GLY A 67 -40.99 -33.09 -59.74
CA GLY A 67 -40.19 -31.88 -59.74
C GLY A 67 -40.90 -30.73 -59.01
N ILE A 68 -42.19 -30.52 -59.29
CA ILE A 68 -43.03 -29.53 -58.59
C ILE A 68 -43.10 -29.84 -57.09
N PHE A 69 -43.37 -31.10 -56.72
CA PHE A 69 -43.43 -31.50 -55.32
C PHE A 69 -42.11 -31.23 -54.58
N LEU A 70 -40.97 -31.64 -55.14
CA LEU A 70 -39.66 -31.44 -54.52
C LEU A 70 -39.29 -29.96 -54.41
N TYR A 71 -39.68 -29.12 -55.38
CA TYR A 71 -39.49 -27.67 -55.32
C TYR A 71 -40.19 -27.08 -54.09
N PHE A 72 -41.49 -27.38 -53.90
CA PHE A 72 -42.26 -26.88 -52.77
C PHE A 72 -41.83 -27.51 -51.43
N TYR A 73 -41.44 -28.78 -51.45
CA TYR A 73 -40.96 -29.47 -50.26
C TYR A 73 -39.66 -28.82 -49.73
N THR A 74 -38.73 -28.46 -50.63
CA THR A 74 -37.44 -27.87 -50.27
C THR A 74 -37.49 -26.35 -50.05
N GLY A 75 -38.55 -25.67 -50.46
CA GLY A 75 -38.68 -24.21 -50.35
C GLY A 75 -38.41 -23.62 -48.95
N PRO A 76 -38.91 -24.19 -47.84
CA PRO A 76 -38.58 -23.71 -46.50
C PRO A 76 -37.10 -23.88 -46.12
N ILE A 77 -36.42 -24.90 -46.62
CA ILE A 77 -34.98 -25.11 -46.42
C ILE A 77 -34.21 -23.95 -47.06
N GLN A 78 -34.59 -23.60 -48.30
CA GLN A 78 -33.98 -22.50 -49.03
C GLN A 78 -34.20 -21.14 -48.34
N ARG A 79 -35.44 -20.84 -47.91
CA ARG A 79 -35.76 -19.58 -47.23
C ARG A 79 -34.94 -19.37 -45.95
N VAL A 80 -34.86 -20.40 -45.11
CA VAL A 80 -34.07 -20.33 -43.86
C VAL A 80 -32.58 -20.18 -44.17
N ALA A 81 -32.05 -20.93 -45.13
CA ALA A 81 -30.65 -20.79 -45.51
C ALA A 81 -30.31 -19.38 -46.03
N GLN A 82 -31.18 -18.78 -46.86
CA GLN A 82 -30.99 -17.41 -47.36
C GLN A 82 -31.06 -16.34 -46.27
N ALA A 83 -32.00 -16.47 -45.34
CA ALA A 83 -32.10 -15.56 -44.20
C ALA A 83 -30.82 -15.59 -43.36
N LEU A 84 -30.26 -16.79 -43.12
CA LEU A 84 -29.01 -16.94 -42.39
C LEU A 84 -27.78 -16.42 -43.17
N GLU A 85 -27.72 -16.59 -44.49
CA GLU A 85 -26.65 -16.01 -45.32
C GLU A 85 -26.67 -14.48 -45.33
N SER A 86 -27.85 -13.88 -45.22
CA SER A 86 -28.04 -12.42 -45.15
C SER A 86 -28.05 -11.87 -43.72
N SER A 87 -27.68 -12.70 -42.73
CA SER A 87 -27.64 -12.34 -41.29
C SER A 87 -29.00 -11.87 -40.73
N GLN A 88 -30.11 -12.31 -41.32
CA GLN A 88 -31.46 -12.03 -40.82
C GLN A 88 -31.86 -13.04 -39.72
N ALA A 89 -32.62 -12.57 -38.74
CA ALA A 89 -33.14 -13.42 -37.67
C ALA A 89 -34.21 -14.39 -38.22
N VAL A 90 -34.09 -15.67 -37.87
CA VAL A 90 -35.04 -16.73 -38.26
C VAL A 90 -35.83 -17.20 -37.06
N ALA A 91 -37.15 -17.28 -37.17
CA ALA A 91 -38.00 -17.76 -36.09
C ALA A 91 -37.68 -19.23 -35.71
N PRO A 92 -37.60 -19.60 -34.41
CA PRO A 92 -37.24 -20.95 -33.98
C PRO A 92 -38.11 -22.06 -34.61
N LYS A 93 -39.41 -21.78 -34.79
CA LYS A 93 -40.37 -22.70 -35.42
C LYS A 93 -40.07 -22.93 -36.91
N GLU A 94 -39.58 -21.92 -37.62
CA GLU A 94 -39.19 -22.04 -39.03
C GLU A 94 -37.86 -22.77 -39.18
N MET A 95 -36.89 -22.48 -38.29
CA MET A 95 -35.63 -23.22 -38.18
C MET A 95 -35.87 -24.71 -37.92
N ALA A 96 -36.72 -25.06 -36.94
CA ALA A 96 -37.06 -26.44 -36.62
C ALA A 96 -37.76 -27.16 -37.79
N ARG A 97 -38.68 -26.47 -38.49
CA ARG A 97 -39.34 -27.00 -39.70
C ARG A 97 -38.34 -27.25 -40.84
N ALA A 98 -37.42 -26.33 -41.10
CA ALA A 98 -36.40 -26.49 -42.13
C ALA A 98 -35.44 -27.65 -41.81
N LYS A 99 -34.98 -27.75 -40.56
CA LYS A 99 -34.21 -28.89 -40.06
C LYS A 99 -34.97 -30.21 -40.28
N GLY A 100 -36.21 -30.31 -39.78
CA GLY A 100 -37.06 -31.49 -39.96
C GLY A 100 -37.23 -31.92 -41.42
N ARG A 101 -37.38 -30.96 -42.34
CA ARG A 101 -37.48 -31.27 -43.78
C ARG A 101 -36.17 -31.78 -44.38
N ILE A 102 -35.02 -31.26 -43.96
CA ILE A 102 -33.70 -31.78 -44.35
C ILE A 102 -33.57 -33.26 -43.93
N PHE A 103 -34.00 -33.59 -42.71
CA PHE A 103 -33.92 -34.96 -42.19
C PHE A 103 -34.84 -35.94 -42.94
N ALA A 104 -36.06 -35.53 -43.31
CA ALA A 104 -37.01 -36.40 -43.99
C ALA A 104 -36.75 -36.53 -45.50
N LEU A 105 -35.95 -35.65 -46.11
CA LEU A 105 -35.74 -35.60 -47.56
C LEU A 105 -35.24 -36.92 -48.18
N PRO A 106 -34.25 -37.64 -47.62
CA PRO A 106 -33.79 -38.92 -48.18
C PRO A 106 -34.89 -39.98 -48.30
N ARG A 107 -35.76 -40.08 -47.27
CA ARG A 107 -36.89 -41.03 -47.26
C ARG A 107 -37.94 -40.65 -48.30
N ILE A 108 -38.17 -39.36 -48.47
CA ILE A 108 -39.08 -38.83 -49.49
C ILE A 108 -38.55 -39.09 -50.89
N ILE A 109 -37.25 -38.91 -51.12
CA ILE A 109 -36.62 -39.23 -52.42
C ILE A 109 -36.77 -40.73 -52.72
N LEU A 110 -36.51 -41.60 -51.75
CA LEU A 110 -36.68 -43.04 -51.92
C LEU A 110 -38.13 -43.41 -52.27
N LEU A 111 -39.11 -42.85 -51.53
CA LEU A 111 -40.53 -43.11 -51.77
C LEU A 111 -41.00 -42.57 -53.12
N LEU A 112 -40.54 -41.38 -53.51
CA LEU A 112 -40.87 -40.80 -54.82
C LEU A 112 -40.32 -41.67 -55.94
N ASN A 113 -39.04 -42.05 -55.90
CA ASN A 113 -38.46 -42.94 -56.92
C ASN A 113 -39.23 -44.26 -57.00
N PHE A 114 -39.55 -44.87 -55.85
CA PHE A 114 -40.31 -46.10 -55.80
C PHE A 114 -41.67 -45.94 -56.49
N LEU A 115 -42.43 -44.91 -56.12
CA LEU A 115 -43.76 -44.67 -56.68
C LEU A 115 -43.69 -44.35 -58.18
N SER A 116 -42.62 -43.66 -58.61
CA SER A 116 -42.39 -43.30 -60.01
C SER A 116 -42.16 -44.53 -60.88
N PHE A 117 -41.16 -45.34 -60.53
CA PHE A 117 -40.73 -46.48 -61.33
C PHE A 117 -41.77 -47.59 -61.23
N PHE A 118 -42.20 -47.96 -60.02
CA PHE A 118 -43.16 -49.05 -59.82
C PHE A 118 -44.55 -48.70 -60.35
N GLY A 119 -45.04 -47.48 -60.05
CA GLY A 119 -46.33 -47.00 -60.55
C GLY A 119 -46.35 -46.85 -62.07
N GLY A 120 -45.25 -46.36 -62.66
CA GLY A 120 -45.09 -46.29 -64.11
C GLY A 120 -45.13 -47.66 -64.78
N THR A 121 -44.44 -48.66 -64.21
CA THR A 121 -44.46 -50.04 -64.72
C THR A 121 -45.85 -50.67 -64.64
N ILE A 122 -46.59 -50.46 -63.53
CA ILE A 122 -47.98 -50.96 -63.40
C ILE A 122 -48.91 -50.32 -64.44
N LEU A 123 -48.83 -49.00 -64.61
CA LEU A 123 -49.61 -48.26 -65.61
C LEU A 123 -49.32 -48.77 -67.01
N PHE A 124 -48.04 -48.96 -67.34
CA PHE A 124 -47.62 -49.51 -68.63
C PHE A 124 -48.25 -50.89 -68.90
N PHE A 125 -48.13 -51.83 -67.95
CA PHE A 125 -48.76 -53.15 -68.07
C PHE A 125 -50.29 -53.10 -68.17
N SER A 126 -50.93 -52.16 -67.47
CA SER A 126 -52.38 -51.96 -67.54
C SER A 126 -52.83 -51.46 -68.92
N THR A 127 -52.08 -50.53 -69.52
CA THR A 127 -52.45 -49.96 -70.83
C THR A 127 -52.27 -50.94 -71.98
N GLN A 128 -51.36 -51.91 -71.85
CA GLN A 128 -51.05 -52.90 -72.89
C GLN A 128 -51.80 -54.24 -72.71
N GLY A 129 -52.68 -54.36 -71.71
CA GLY A 129 -53.52 -55.55 -71.52
C GLY A 129 -52.80 -56.80 -70.99
N TYR A 130 -51.54 -56.68 -70.54
CA TYR A 130 -50.68 -57.80 -70.13
C TYR A 130 -51.02 -58.43 -68.76
N PHE A 131 -52.07 -57.95 -68.07
CA PHE A 131 -52.44 -58.46 -66.75
C PHE A 131 -53.04 -59.88 -66.76
N SER A 132 -53.42 -60.42 -67.92
CA SER A 132 -53.87 -61.81 -68.04
C SER A 132 -52.76 -62.84 -67.81
N ASP A 133 -51.50 -62.42 -67.76
CA ASP A 133 -50.31 -63.28 -67.71
C ASP A 133 -49.48 -63.09 -66.42
N ILE A 134 -50.16 -62.86 -65.28
CA ILE A 134 -49.54 -62.66 -63.95
C ILE A 134 -48.66 -63.83 -63.50
N ALA A 135 -48.90 -65.04 -64.01
CA ALA A 135 -48.11 -66.23 -63.69
C ALA A 135 -46.79 -66.32 -64.48
N SER A 136 -46.53 -65.41 -65.43
CA SER A 136 -45.31 -65.45 -66.24
C SER A 136 -44.07 -65.02 -65.43
N PRO A 137 -42.96 -65.77 -65.50
CA PRO A 137 -41.69 -65.37 -64.87
C PRO A 137 -41.19 -64.00 -65.34
N ARG A 138 -41.52 -63.59 -66.57
CA ARG A 138 -41.07 -62.32 -67.18
C ARG A 138 -41.59 -61.10 -66.42
N LEU A 139 -42.86 -61.11 -66.00
CA LEU A 139 -43.46 -60.00 -65.25
C LEU A 139 -42.75 -59.81 -63.89
N TRP A 140 -42.42 -60.90 -63.20
CA TRP A 140 -41.70 -60.86 -61.92
C TRP A 140 -40.29 -60.31 -62.05
N PHE A 141 -39.55 -60.69 -63.10
CA PHE A 141 -38.23 -60.10 -63.36
C PHE A 141 -38.33 -58.60 -63.66
N GLN A 142 -39.32 -58.15 -64.44
CA GLN A 142 -39.53 -56.73 -64.72
C GLN A 142 -39.87 -55.93 -63.45
N LEU A 143 -40.65 -56.52 -62.53
CA LEU A 143 -40.96 -55.90 -61.24
C LEU A 143 -39.70 -55.79 -60.35
N VAL A 144 -38.91 -56.86 -60.23
CA VAL A 144 -37.64 -56.84 -59.48
C VAL A 144 -36.66 -55.84 -60.09
N PHE A 145 -36.61 -55.74 -61.41
CA PHE A 145 -35.81 -54.76 -62.14
C PHE A 145 -36.24 -53.32 -61.83
N THR A 146 -37.54 -53.05 -61.87
CA THR A 146 -38.11 -51.75 -61.55
C THR A 146 -37.84 -51.36 -60.08
N LEU A 147 -37.94 -52.32 -59.17
CA LEU A 147 -37.73 -52.10 -57.74
C LEU A 147 -36.26 -51.81 -57.41
N SER A 148 -35.37 -52.62 -57.98
CA SER A 148 -33.93 -52.49 -57.78
C SER A 148 -33.37 -51.23 -58.43
N SER A 149 -33.80 -50.89 -59.65
CA SER A 149 -33.45 -49.66 -60.34
C SER A 149 -33.86 -48.42 -59.53
N SER A 150 -35.12 -48.37 -59.07
CA SER A 150 -35.61 -47.31 -58.19
C SER A 150 -34.75 -47.11 -56.95
N GLY A 151 -34.36 -48.20 -56.28
CA GLY A 151 -33.51 -48.13 -55.09
C GLY A 151 -32.14 -47.54 -55.41
N VAL A 152 -31.48 -48.03 -56.47
CA VAL A 152 -30.17 -47.54 -56.92
C VAL A 152 -30.23 -46.03 -57.24
N TYR A 153 -31.23 -45.59 -57.99
CA TYR A 153 -31.36 -44.19 -58.37
C TYR A 153 -31.70 -43.28 -57.18
N ALA A 154 -32.52 -43.74 -56.25
CA ALA A 154 -32.79 -43.01 -55.01
C ALA A 154 -31.51 -42.77 -54.18
N PHE A 155 -30.57 -43.72 -54.15
CA PHE A 155 -29.28 -43.56 -53.48
C PHE A 155 -28.41 -42.51 -54.17
N VAL A 156 -28.30 -42.56 -55.49
CA VAL A 156 -27.54 -41.58 -56.28
C VAL A 156 -28.11 -40.18 -56.09
N GLN A 157 -29.44 -40.03 -56.18
CA GLN A 157 -30.11 -38.76 -56.01
C GLN A 157 -29.96 -38.20 -54.59
N THR A 158 -30.05 -39.06 -53.57
CA THR A 158 -29.84 -38.68 -52.16
C THR A 158 -28.41 -38.18 -51.94
N SER A 159 -27.42 -38.87 -52.49
CA SER A 159 -26.00 -38.47 -52.45
C SER A 159 -25.77 -37.08 -53.06
N MET A 160 -26.31 -36.85 -54.26
CA MET A 160 -26.22 -35.55 -54.92
C MET A 160 -26.91 -34.43 -54.11
N ASN A 161 -28.06 -34.73 -53.50
CA ASN A 161 -28.81 -33.76 -52.71
C ASN A 161 -28.14 -33.43 -51.36
N ASN A 162 -27.46 -34.39 -50.73
CA ASN A 162 -26.68 -34.15 -49.51
C ASN A 162 -25.56 -33.12 -49.73
N GLN A 163 -24.92 -33.14 -50.91
CA GLN A 163 -23.88 -32.16 -51.26
C GLN A 163 -24.46 -30.75 -51.40
N VAL A 164 -25.63 -30.61 -52.04
CA VAL A 164 -26.33 -29.32 -52.17
C VAL A 164 -26.75 -28.78 -50.80
N LEU A 165 -27.16 -29.66 -49.89
CA LEU A 165 -27.63 -29.29 -48.56
C LEU A 165 -26.52 -29.00 -47.55
N ALA A 166 -25.26 -29.36 -47.83
CA ALA A 166 -24.14 -29.24 -46.88
C ALA A 166 -24.00 -27.82 -46.31
N ARG A 167 -24.12 -26.80 -47.17
CA ARG A 167 -24.01 -25.38 -46.76
C ARG A 167 -25.21 -24.93 -45.93
N ALA A 168 -26.41 -25.33 -46.33
CA ALA A 168 -27.63 -25.03 -45.58
C ALA A 168 -27.57 -25.65 -44.17
N ARG A 169 -27.08 -26.89 -44.05
CA ARG A 169 -26.86 -27.56 -42.75
C ARG A 169 -25.87 -26.79 -41.88
N SER A 170 -24.78 -26.30 -42.47
CA SER A 170 -23.80 -25.47 -41.76
C SER A 170 -24.42 -24.17 -41.24
N LEU A 171 -25.16 -23.45 -42.08
CA LEU A 171 -25.80 -22.18 -41.69
C LEU A 171 -26.82 -22.36 -40.58
N MET A 172 -27.60 -23.45 -40.64
CA MET A 172 -28.60 -23.79 -39.62
C MET A 172 -28.01 -24.37 -38.33
N GLY A 173 -26.68 -24.36 -38.18
CA GLY A 173 -26.00 -24.85 -36.99
C GLY A 173 -26.19 -26.35 -36.76
N ILE A 174 -26.36 -27.13 -37.83
CA ILE A 174 -26.46 -28.59 -37.76
C ILE A 174 -25.03 -29.16 -37.68
N HIS A 175 -24.44 -28.96 -36.52
CA HIS A 175 -23.07 -29.38 -36.18
C HIS A 175 -23.04 -30.50 -35.15
N ARG A 176 -24.21 -30.94 -34.68
CA ARG A 176 -24.36 -32.01 -33.70
C ARG A 176 -25.44 -32.98 -34.10
N ILE A 177 -25.22 -34.25 -33.78
CA ILE A 177 -26.25 -35.30 -33.90
C ILE A 177 -27.03 -35.31 -32.58
N GLU A 178 -28.16 -34.61 -32.55
CA GLU A 178 -29.08 -34.68 -31.41
C GLU A 178 -29.73 -36.07 -31.37
N GLN A 179 -29.75 -36.72 -30.20
CA GLN A 179 -30.16 -38.12 -29.98
C GLN A 179 -31.63 -38.47 -30.32
N GLN A 180 -32.39 -37.59 -30.97
CA GLN A 180 -33.79 -37.86 -31.31
C GLN A 180 -33.95 -38.51 -32.70
N GLY A 181 -34.11 -39.83 -32.69
CA GLY A 181 -35.02 -40.57 -33.59
C GLY A 181 -34.63 -40.76 -35.06
N PHE A 182 -33.62 -40.09 -35.58
CA PHE A 182 -33.22 -40.20 -37.00
C PHE A 182 -31.80 -40.72 -37.13
N LYS A 183 -31.63 -42.03 -36.95
CA LYS A 183 -30.41 -42.73 -37.33
C LYS A 183 -30.52 -43.13 -38.80
N ASP A 184 -29.65 -42.57 -39.63
CA ASP A 184 -29.46 -43.08 -40.99
C ASP A 184 -28.97 -44.54 -40.92
N MET A 185 -29.17 -45.29 -41.99
CA MET A 185 -28.51 -46.60 -42.13
C MET A 185 -27.00 -46.43 -41.94
N SER A 186 -26.36 -47.35 -41.21
CA SER A 186 -24.90 -47.36 -41.11
C SER A 186 -24.27 -47.41 -42.49
N LEU A 187 -23.07 -46.86 -42.62
CA LEU A 187 -22.34 -46.85 -43.88
C LEU A 187 -22.23 -48.26 -44.47
N ASN A 188 -21.96 -49.26 -43.63
CA ASN A 188 -21.93 -50.66 -44.04
C ASN A 188 -23.28 -51.16 -44.55
N ARG A 189 -24.39 -50.82 -43.89
CA ARG A 189 -25.73 -51.21 -44.33
C ARG A 189 -26.13 -50.49 -45.62
N LYS A 190 -25.79 -49.20 -45.78
CA LYS A 190 -26.03 -48.43 -47.01
C LYS A 190 -25.27 -49.05 -48.17
N THR A 191 -23.97 -49.30 -48.00
CA THR A 191 -23.13 -49.93 -49.02
C THR A 191 -23.62 -51.33 -49.38
N MET A 192 -23.95 -52.17 -48.39
CA MET A 192 -24.50 -53.51 -48.63
C MET A 192 -25.83 -53.45 -49.40
N LEU A 193 -26.74 -52.56 -49.02
CA LEU A 193 -28.02 -52.41 -49.71
C LEU A 193 -27.84 -51.95 -51.16
N ILE A 194 -26.96 -50.97 -51.41
CA ILE A 194 -26.64 -50.51 -52.77
C ILE A 194 -26.05 -51.66 -53.60
N THR A 195 -25.12 -52.43 -53.04
CA THR A 195 -24.53 -53.59 -53.74
C THR A 195 -25.58 -54.64 -54.09
N VAL A 196 -26.48 -54.97 -53.16
CA VAL A 196 -27.59 -55.91 -53.42
C VAL A 196 -28.54 -55.37 -54.48
N LEU A 197 -28.91 -54.09 -54.41
CA LEU A 197 -29.78 -53.45 -55.40
C LEU A 197 -29.13 -53.41 -56.78
N LEU A 198 -27.84 -53.13 -56.90
CA LEU A 198 -27.10 -53.17 -58.16
C LEU A 198 -27.02 -54.60 -58.74
N ALA A 199 -26.82 -55.61 -57.88
CA ALA A 199 -26.81 -57.01 -58.30
C ALA A 199 -28.19 -57.44 -58.81
N LEU A 200 -29.25 -57.13 -58.07
CA LEU A 200 -30.63 -57.39 -58.48
C LEU A 200 -30.97 -56.66 -59.78
N TYR A 201 -30.56 -55.40 -59.92
CA TYR A 201 -30.73 -54.59 -61.13
C TYR A 201 -30.11 -55.27 -62.35
N GLY A 202 -28.86 -55.74 -62.24
CA GLY A 202 -28.20 -56.45 -63.33
C GLY A 202 -28.83 -57.79 -63.67
N ILE A 203 -29.09 -58.63 -62.66
CA ILE A 203 -29.64 -59.98 -62.85
C ILE A 203 -31.04 -59.92 -63.46
N SER A 204 -31.91 -59.08 -62.91
CA SER A 204 -33.30 -58.97 -63.36
C SER A 204 -33.45 -58.37 -64.75
N TYR A 205 -32.48 -57.56 -65.20
CA TYR A 205 -32.44 -57.06 -66.57
C TYR A 205 -31.96 -58.13 -67.57
N PHE A 206 -30.85 -58.82 -67.27
CA PHE A 206 -30.20 -59.71 -68.25
C PHE A 206 -30.80 -61.09 -68.35
N VAL A 207 -31.18 -61.71 -67.22
CA VAL A 207 -31.66 -63.09 -67.20
C VAL A 207 -32.87 -63.30 -68.10
N PRO A 208 -33.93 -62.47 -68.06
CA PRO A 208 -35.09 -62.64 -68.95
C PRO A 208 -34.73 -62.54 -70.42
N LYS A 209 -33.80 -61.64 -70.76
CA LYS A 209 -33.36 -61.45 -72.15
C LYS A 209 -32.50 -62.60 -72.64
N LEU A 210 -31.63 -63.15 -71.78
CA LEU A 210 -30.86 -64.34 -72.08
C LEU A 210 -31.77 -65.56 -72.25
N VAL A 211 -32.75 -65.74 -71.37
CA VAL A 211 -33.74 -66.80 -71.47
C VAL A 211 -34.56 -66.64 -72.75
N PHE A 212 -35.00 -65.42 -73.08
CA PHE A 212 -35.75 -65.17 -74.30
C PHE A 212 -34.93 -65.42 -75.57
N ALA A 213 -33.68 -64.96 -75.62
CA ALA A 213 -32.77 -65.24 -76.72
C ALA A 213 -32.52 -66.76 -76.88
N TYR A 214 -32.39 -67.48 -75.77
CA TYR A 214 -32.26 -68.94 -75.77
C TYR A 214 -33.55 -69.65 -76.18
N GLU A 215 -34.73 -69.18 -75.76
CA GLU A 215 -36.03 -69.72 -76.18
C GLU A 215 -36.23 -69.57 -77.69
N ILE A 216 -35.84 -68.43 -78.26
CA ILE A 216 -35.82 -68.20 -79.71
C ILE A 216 -34.87 -69.19 -80.38
N GLU A 217 -33.64 -69.37 -79.87
CA GLU A 217 -32.66 -70.30 -80.42
C GLU A 217 -33.15 -71.77 -80.38
N LEU A 218 -33.73 -72.18 -79.25
CA LEU A 218 -34.24 -73.53 -79.04
C LEU A 218 -35.44 -73.82 -79.95
N ALA A 219 -36.36 -72.86 -80.09
CA ALA A 219 -37.50 -73.03 -80.98
C ALA A 219 -37.11 -72.97 -82.45
N TYR A 220 -36.13 -72.13 -82.83
CA TYR A 220 -35.65 -72.03 -84.19
C TYR A 220 -34.94 -73.33 -84.62
N SER A 221 -34.06 -73.85 -83.75
CA SER A 221 -33.39 -75.13 -83.98
C SER A 221 -34.37 -76.31 -84.03
N ALA A 222 -35.41 -76.32 -83.18
CA ALA A 222 -36.45 -77.34 -83.20
C ALA A 222 -37.26 -77.33 -84.52
N GLU A 223 -37.67 -76.16 -85.00
CA GLU A 223 -38.38 -76.03 -86.28
C GLU A 223 -37.48 -76.44 -87.47
N LEU A 224 -36.20 -76.03 -87.47
CA LEU A 224 -35.23 -76.46 -88.50
C LEU A 224 -34.98 -77.97 -88.50
N GLN A 225 -34.90 -78.59 -87.34
CA GLN A 225 -34.71 -80.04 -87.24
C GLN A 225 -35.90 -80.79 -87.86
N GLN A 226 -37.13 -80.29 -87.68
CA GLN A 226 -38.32 -80.86 -88.33
C GLN A 226 -38.30 -80.70 -89.86
N VAL A 227 -37.73 -79.60 -90.37
CA VAL A 227 -37.51 -79.41 -91.82
C VAL A 227 -36.45 -80.39 -92.34
N VAL A 228 -35.31 -80.54 -91.65
CA VAL A 228 -34.21 -81.44 -92.06
C VAL A 228 -34.64 -82.90 -92.04
N LEU A 229 -35.47 -83.31 -91.08
CA LEU A 229 -36.05 -84.66 -91.01
C LEU A 229 -37.13 -84.92 -92.08
N GLY A 230 -37.43 -83.92 -92.92
CA GLY A 230 -38.46 -84.00 -93.97
C GLY A 230 -39.89 -83.99 -93.45
N GLN A 231 -40.11 -83.69 -92.16
CA GLN A 231 -41.43 -83.71 -91.51
C GLN A 231 -42.24 -82.43 -91.75
N LYS A 232 -41.58 -81.30 -92.04
CA LYS A 232 -42.21 -80.02 -92.38
C LYS A 232 -41.53 -79.40 -93.59
N SER A 233 -42.26 -78.61 -94.38
CA SER A 233 -41.64 -77.72 -95.36
C SER A 233 -41.02 -76.50 -94.66
N LEU A 234 -40.01 -75.89 -95.30
CA LEU A 234 -39.36 -74.68 -94.81
C LEU A 234 -40.36 -73.53 -94.56
N ALA A 235 -41.37 -73.41 -95.44
CA ALA A 235 -42.44 -72.41 -95.30
C ALA A 235 -43.34 -72.69 -94.07
N GLN A 236 -43.66 -73.95 -93.79
CA GLN A 236 -44.46 -74.33 -92.62
C GLN A 236 -43.72 -74.08 -91.31
N ALA A 237 -42.42 -74.41 -91.25
CA ALA A 237 -41.57 -74.13 -90.10
C ALA A 237 -41.44 -72.62 -89.83
N GLN A 238 -41.31 -71.82 -90.90
CA GLN A 238 -41.28 -70.36 -90.78
C GLN A 238 -42.61 -69.80 -90.27
N GLU A 239 -43.76 -70.28 -90.77
CA GLU A 239 -45.07 -69.83 -90.31
C GLU A 239 -45.33 -70.20 -88.84
N ASP A 240 -44.99 -71.42 -88.41
CA ASP A 240 -45.16 -71.84 -87.01
C ASP A 240 -44.24 -71.05 -86.05
N PHE A 241 -43.01 -70.78 -86.46
CA PHE A 241 -42.10 -69.92 -85.71
C PHE A 241 -42.64 -68.48 -85.61
N SER A 242 -43.19 -67.96 -86.71
CA SER A 242 -43.87 -66.65 -86.78
C SER A 242 -45.11 -66.60 -85.88
N ARG A 243 -45.89 -67.68 -85.79
CA ARG A 243 -47.04 -67.76 -84.88
C ARG A 243 -46.61 -67.76 -83.41
N ARG A 244 -45.49 -68.40 -83.09
CA ARG A 244 -45.02 -68.55 -81.71
C ARG A 244 -44.34 -67.30 -81.17
N PHE A 245 -43.61 -66.56 -82.00
CA PHE A 245 -42.83 -65.39 -81.59
C PHE A 245 -43.24 -64.08 -82.32
N GLY A 246 -44.29 -64.11 -83.14
CA GLY A 246 -44.71 -63.00 -84.01
C GLY A 246 -43.86 -62.86 -85.26
N ASP A 247 -44.41 -62.21 -86.31
CA ASP A 247 -43.70 -61.89 -87.57
C ASP A 247 -42.38 -61.12 -87.35
N PHE A 248 -42.27 -60.42 -86.22
CA PHE A 248 -41.10 -59.62 -85.85
C PHE A 248 -39.89 -60.43 -85.38
N SER A 249 -40.03 -61.72 -85.12
CA SER A 249 -38.96 -62.57 -84.56
C SER A 249 -38.34 -63.52 -85.59
N VAL A 250 -38.86 -63.52 -86.82
CA VAL A 250 -38.52 -64.51 -87.85
C VAL A 250 -37.33 -63.99 -88.66
N PRO A 251 -36.22 -64.74 -88.79
CA PRO A 251 -35.10 -64.32 -89.61
C PRO A 251 -35.57 -64.05 -91.05
N PRO A 252 -35.09 -62.98 -91.71
CA PRO A 252 -35.58 -62.55 -93.02
C PRO A 252 -35.37 -63.58 -94.15
N ALA A 253 -34.57 -64.62 -93.92
CA ALA A 253 -34.52 -65.81 -94.76
C ALA A 253 -34.38 -67.04 -93.86
N PHE A 254 -35.45 -67.81 -93.65
CA PHE A 254 -35.35 -69.16 -93.10
C PHE A 254 -34.61 -70.00 -94.14
N SER A 255 -33.29 -70.18 -94.03
CA SER A 255 -32.44 -70.89 -95.00
C SER A 255 -31.86 -72.17 -94.41
N LEU A 256 -31.60 -73.17 -95.25
CA LEU A 256 -30.91 -74.41 -94.84
C LEU A 256 -29.38 -74.22 -94.75
N GLU A 257 -28.85 -73.02 -95.02
CA GLU A 257 -27.41 -72.74 -94.96
C GLU A 257 -26.96 -72.45 -93.52
N GLN A 258 -26.16 -73.36 -92.97
CA GLN A 258 -25.59 -73.27 -91.61
C GLN A 258 -24.76 -72.00 -91.36
N ARG A 259 -24.35 -71.29 -92.43
CA ARG A 259 -23.56 -70.06 -92.36
C ARG A 259 -24.38 -68.85 -91.91
N ASP A 260 -25.62 -68.74 -92.34
CA ASP A 260 -26.53 -67.64 -91.97
C ASP A 260 -26.99 -67.77 -90.51
N PHE A 261 -27.21 -69.00 -90.04
CA PHE A 261 -27.52 -69.29 -88.65
C PHE A 261 -26.39 -68.90 -87.70
N ASN A 262 -25.14 -69.25 -88.03
CA ASN A 262 -23.99 -68.87 -87.22
C ASN A 262 -23.75 -67.34 -87.20
N ALA A 263 -24.05 -66.65 -88.30
CA ALA A 263 -23.95 -65.19 -88.37
C ALA A 263 -25.00 -64.50 -87.47
N GLN A 264 -26.25 -64.99 -87.49
CA GLN A 264 -27.31 -64.47 -86.62
C GLN A 264 -27.06 -64.79 -85.15
N GLN A 265 -26.55 -65.99 -84.82
CA GLN A 265 -26.10 -66.33 -83.47
C GLN A 265 -24.96 -65.43 -82.98
N ALA A 266 -23.98 -65.13 -83.83
CA ALA A 266 -22.88 -64.22 -83.50
C ALA A 266 -23.39 -62.79 -83.25
N GLN A 267 -24.42 -62.34 -83.97
CA GLN A 267 -25.03 -61.03 -83.78
C GLN A 267 -25.79 -60.92 -82.44
N VAL A 268 -26.58 -61.94 -82.08
CA VAL A 268 -27.30 -61.96 -80.79
C VAL A 268 -26.32 -62.02 -79.61
N ARG A 269 -25.28 -62.88 -79.68
CA ARG A 269 -24.25 -62.97 -78.62
C ARG A 269 -23.43 -61.69 -78.49
N SER A 270 -23.02 -61.06 -79.59
CA SER A 270 -22.26 -59.80 -79.55
C SER A 270 -23.08 -58.64 -78.98
N SER A 271 -24.39 -58.61 -79.24
CA SER A 271 -25.29 -57.59 -78.70
C SER A 271 -25.59 -57.78 -77.21
N LEU A 272 -25.76 -59.03 -76.75
CA LEU A 272 -25.85 -59.35 -75.32
C LEU A 272 -24.55 -59.00 -74.57
N PHE A 273 -23.39 -59.27 -75.17
CA PHE A 273 -22.10 -58.91 -74.62
C PHE A 273 -21.91 -57.38 -74.53
N GLY A 274 -22.28 -56.65 -75.60
CA GLY A 274 -22.25 -55.18 -75.62
C GLY A 274 -23.15 -54.55 -74.55
N ALA A 275 -24.36 -55.08 -74.37
CA ALA A 275 -25.24 -54.65 -73.29
C ALA A 275 -24.64 -54.94 -71.90
N GLY A 276 -23.99 -56.11 -71.71
CA GLY A 276 -23.32 -56.46 -70.46
C GLY A 276 -22.21 -55.48 -70.09
N ILE A 277 -21.43 -55.02 -71.07
CA ILE A 277 -20.42 -53.96 -70.88
C ILE A 277 -21.08 -52.64 -70.50
N ALA A 278 -22.15 -52.23 -71.19
CA ALA A 278 -22.86 -50.98 -70.88
C ALA A 278 -23.37 -50.98 -69.42
N LEU A 279 -23.90 -52.11 -68.95
CA LEU A 279 -24.30 -52.28 -67.55
C LEU A 279 -23.13 -52.15 -66.57
N ALA A 280 -22.01 -52.80 -66.85
CA ALA A 280 -20.82 -52.71 -66.01
C ALA A 280 -20.31 -51.26 -65.88
N VAL A 281 -20.37 -50.48 -66.97
CA VAL A 281 -20.03 -49.05 -66.97
C VAL A 281 -20.99 -48.24 -66.10
N ILE A 282 -22.29 -48.52 -66.16
CA ILE A 282 -23.30 -47.84 -65.34
C ILE A 282 -23.07 -48.13 -63.84
N ILE A 283 -22.84 -49.40 -63.50
CA ILE A 283 -22.52 -49.82 -62.12
C ILE A 283 -21.25 -49.10 -61.63
N ALA A 284 -20.21 -49.01 -62.47
CA ALA A 284 -18.97 -48.31 -62.13
C ALA A 284 -19.17 -46.79 -61.93
N LEU A 285 -19.98 -46.14 -62.79
CA LEU A 285 -20.31 -44.72 -62.65
C LEU A 285 -21.07 -44.43 -61.36
N ILE A 286 -22.02 -45.29 -60.98
CA ILE A 286 -22.76 -45.18 -59.73
C ILE A 286 -21.83 -45.33 -58.52
N ALA A 287 -20.92 -46.30 -58.56
CA ALA A 287 -19.92 -46.50 -57.51
C ALA A 287 -18.96 -45.30 -57.37
N LEU A 288 -18.57 -44.66 -58.49
CA LEU A 288 -17.72 -43.47 -58.50
C LEU A 288 -18.39 -42.26 -57.84
N VAL A 289 -19.68 -42.01 -58.12
CA VAL A 289 -20.43 -40.90 -57.51
C VAL A 289 -20.52 -41.07 -56.00
N TYR A 290 -20.87 -42.26 -55.53
CA TYR A 290 -20.98 -42.56 -54.10
C TYR A 290 -19.62 -42.45 -53.38
N SER A 291 -18.55 -42.96 -53.99
CA SER A 291 -17.19 -42.89 -53.43
C SER A 291 -16.68 -41.45 -53.25
N ARG A 292 -17.04 -40.54 -54.17
CA ARG A 292 -16.65 -39.12 -54.08
C ARG A 292 -17.21 -38.43 -52.83
N GLU A 293 -18.44 -38.75 -52.42
CA GLU A 293 -19.06 -38.15 -51.24
C GLU A 293 -18.28 -38.50 -49.96
N LEU A 294 -17.90 -39.78 -49.79
CA LEU A 294 -17.15 -40.25 -48.62
C LEU A 294 -15.76 -39.63 -48.54
N ILE A 295 -15.03 -39.60 -49.67
CA ILE A 295 -13.68 -39.03 -49.74
C ILE A 295 -13.69 -37.53 -49.38
N MET A 296 -14.70 -36.79 -49.86
CA MET A 296 -14.80 -35.36 -49.56
C MET A 296 -15.00 -35.09 -48.06
N GLN A 297 -15.84 -35.88 -47.39
CA GLN A 297 -16.10 -35.72 -45.96
C GLN A 297 -14.89 -36.06 -45.10
N ILE A 298 -14.18 -37.14 -45.40
CA ILE A 298 -12.93 -37.51 -44.71
C ILE A 298 -11.88 -36.41 -44.90
N ARG A 299 -11.72 -35.87 -46.12
CA ARG A 299 -10.79 -34.76 -46.38
C ARG A 299 -11.16 -33.49 -45.60
N MET A 300 -12.44 -33.20 -45.40
CA MET A 300 -12.87 -32.07 -44.57
C MET A 300 -12.46 -32.27 -43.10
N GLN A 301 -12.66 -33.46 -42.55
CA GLN A 301 -12.25 -33.79 -41.18
C GLN A 301 -10.73 -33.73 -41.02
N GLN A 302 -9.96 -34.27 -41.98
CA GLN A 302 -8.50 -34.19 -41.98
C GLN A 302 -7.98 -32.76 -42.05
N ARG A 303 -8.56 -31.92 -42.93
CA ARG A 303 -8.20 -30.49 -43.00
C ARG A 303 -8.47 -29.79 -41.68
N LYS A 304 -9.67 -29.96 -41.10
CA LYS A 304 -10.00 -29.30 -39.83
C LYS A 304 -9.08 -29.75 -38.69
N MET A 305 -8.72 -31.03 -38.61
CA MET A 305 -7.76 -31.51 -37.62
C MET A 305 -6.35 -30.90 -37.83
N ARG A 306 -5.92 -30.78 -39.09
CA ARG A 306 -4.68 -30.09 -39.43
C ARG A 306 -4.72 -28.61 -39.03
N ASP A 307 -5.83 -27.92 -39.31
CA ASP A 307 -6.03 -26.52 -38.95
C ASP A 307 -5.90 -26.31 -37.42
N ILE A 308 -6.41 -27.26 -36.61
CA ILE A 308 -6.27 -27.25 -35.14
C ILE A 308 -4.80 -27.45 -34.72
N LEU A 309 -4.09 -28.40 -35.35
CA LEU A 309 -2.68 -28.71 -35.04
C LEU A 309 -1.72 -27.59 -35.46
N GLU A 310 -2.02 -26.91 -36.57
CA GLU A 310 -1.22 -25.79 -37.09
C GLU A 310 -1.53 -24.47 -36.36
N GLY A 311 -2.49 -24.47 -35.41
CA GLY A 311 -2.83 -23.29 -34.62
C GLY A 311 -3.40 -22.17 -35.48
N SER A 312 -4.25 -22.51 -36.46
CA SER A 312 -5.04 -21.53 -37.21
C SER A 312 -6.39 -21.31 -36.52
N ASP A 313 -7.24 -20.39 -37.02
CA ASP A 313 -8.59 -20.04 -36.54
C ASP A 313 -9.62 -21.20 -36.61
N ALA A 314 -9.19 -22.39 -36.22
CA ALA A 314 -9.86 -23.66 -36.42
C ALA A 314 -10.94 -23.93 -35.37
N LEU A 315 -10.82 -23.29 -34.20
CA LEU A 315 -11.75 -23.45 -33.08
C LEU A 315 -12.99 -22.57 -33.20
N SER A 316 -13.04 -21.66 -34.18
CA SER A 316 -14.19 -20.79 -34.43
C SER A 316 -15.23 -21.46 -35.33
N GLU A 317 -14.79 -22.21 -36.35
CA GLU A 317 -15.67 -22.84 -37.33
C GLU A 317 -15.89 -24.33 -37.09
N ARG A 318 -17.15 -24.75 -36.92
CA ARG A 318 -17.54 -26.15 -36.74
C ARG A 318 -17.68 -26.91 -38.07
N ILE A 319 -17.38 -28.20 -38.05
CA ILE A 319 -17.61 -29.10 -39.19
C ILE A 319 -19.13 -29.31 -39.33
N ALA A 320 -19.68 -29.04 -40.52
CA ALA A 320 -21.09 -29.32 -40.81
C ALA A 320 -21.34 -30.83 -40.91
N ILE A 321 -22.41 -31.31 -40.27
CA ILE A 321 -22.79 -32.72 -40.33
C ILE A 321 -23.60 -32.96 -41.60
N THR A 322 -23.02 -33.69 -42.56
CA THR A 322 -23.62 -33.96 -43.88
C THR A 322 -24.27 -35.33 -43.99
N SER A 323 -23.94 -36.25 -43.10
CA SER A 323 -24.54 -37.58 -43.01
C SER A 323 -24.77 -37.91 -41.53
N TYR A 324 -25.73 -38.79 -41.23
CA TYR A 324 -26.01 -39.26 -39.86
C TYR A 324 -25.51 -40.70 -39.63
N ASP A 325 -24.49 -41.09 -40.37
CA ASP A 325 -23.76 -42.34 -40.23
C ASP A 325 -22.49 -42.15 -39.40
N GLU A 326 -21.58 -43.12 -39.47
CA GLU A 326 -20.30 -43.11 -38.75
C GLU A 326 -19.43 -41.89 -39.12
N VAL A 327 -19.51 -41.38 -40.35
CA VAL A 327 -18.74 -40.21 -40.79
C VAL A 327 -19.30 -38.94 -40.13
N GLY A 328 -20.63 -38.83 -40.04
CA GLY A 328 -21.30 -37.76 -39.29
C GLY A 328 -20.98 -37.75 -37.80
N GLN A 329 -20.94 -38.93 -37.18
CA GLN A 329 -20.58 -39.08 -35.76
C GLN A 329 -19.15 -38.62 -35.49
N LEU A 330 -18.22 -38.91 -36.40
CA LEU A 330 -16.84 -38.43 -36.29
C LEU A 330 -16.78 -36.90 -36.37
N SER A 331 -17.58 -36.27 -37.24
CA SER A 331 -17.71 -34.81 -37.27
C SER A 331 -18.28 -34.22 -35.96
N ASP A 332 -19.26 -34.86 -35.33
CA ASP A 332 -19.78 -34.44 -34.01
C ASP A 332 -18.71 -34.55 -32.91
N LEU A 333 -17.96 -35.65 -32.87
CA LEU A 333 -16.88 -35.85 -31.89
C LEU A 333 -15.79 -34.79 -32.01
N ILE A 334 -15.36 -34.48 -33.24
CA ILE A 334 -14.37 -33.41 -33.49
C ILE A 334 -14.92 -32.05 -33.04
N ASN A 335 -16.20 -31.75 -33.30
CA ASN A 335 -16.82 -30.52 -32.83
C ASN A 335 -16.84 -30.40 -31.29
N ARG A 336 -17.17 -31.48 -30.57
CA ARG A 336 -17.14 -31.50 -29.09
C ARG A 336 -15.73 -31.31 -28.54
N PHE A 337 -14.74 -31.93 -29.17
CA PHE A 337 -13.34 -31.75 -28.80
C PHE A 337 -12.92 -30.28 -28.94
N MET A 338 -13.30 -29.62 -30.04
CA MET A 338 -13.04 -28.18 -30.23
C MET A 338 -13.73 -27.32 -29.16
N ASP A 339 -14.95 -27.65 -28.75
CA ASP A 339 -15.65 -26.92 -27.68
C ASP A 339 -14.90 -27.03 -26.33
N LEU A 340 -14.43 -28.22 -25.98
CA LEU A 340 -13.63 -28.45 -24.76
C LEU A 340 -12.30 -27.68 -24.81
N LEU A 341 -11.59 -27.73 -25.94
CA LEU A 341 -10.32 -27.02 -26.12
C LEU A 341 -10.51 -25.50 -26.02
N ALA A 342 -11.54 -24.94 -26.68
CA ALA A 342 -11.87 -23.52 -26.61
C ALA A 342 -12.21 -23.08 -25.17
N GLY A 343 -12.95 -23.91 -24.43
CA GLY A 343 -13.27 -23.65 -23.02
C GLY A 343 -12.03 -23.59 -22.13
N MET A 344 -11.10 -24.54 -22.30
CA MET A 344 -9.82 -24.55 -21.55
C MET A 344 -8.95 -23.33 -21.88
N LEU A 345 -8.79 -22.99 -23.16
CA LEU A 345 -8.01 -21.82 -23.58
C LEU A 345 -8.61 -20.51 -23.05
N THR A 346 -9.94 -20.38 -23.03
CA THR A 346 -10.63 -19.22 -22.44
C THR A 346 -10.43 -19.15 -20.92
N GLY A 347 -10.33 -20.30 -20.24
CA GLY A 347 -9.96 -20.36 -18.83
C GLY A 347 -8.52 -19.88 -18.58
N ILE A 348 -7.57 -20.36 -19.39
CA ILE A 348 -6.16 -19.94 -19.33
C ILE A 348 -6.02 -18.44 -19.61
N ALA A 349 -6.73 -17.90 -20.59
CA ALA A 349 -6.74 -16.46 -20.90
C ALA A 349 -7.22 -15.60 -19.73
N ARG A 350 -8.30 -16.01 -19.07
CA ARG A 350 -8.80 -15.31 -17.87
C ARG A 350 -7.82 -15.38 -16.70
N SER A 351 -7.20 -16.52 -16.46
CA SER A 351 -6.16 -16.67 -15.43
C SER A 351 -4.94 -15.81 -15.73
N ALA A 352 -4.47 -15.77 -16.98
CA ALA A 352 -3.37 -14.92 -17.40
C ALA A 352 -3.68 -13.43 -17.21
N GLY A 353 -4.90 -12.99 -17.53
CA GLY A 353 -5.36 -11.61 -17.26
C GLY A 353 -5.38 -11.27 -15.77
N SER A 354 -5.85 -12.20 -14.92
CA SER A 354 -5.89 -12.00 -13.46
C SER A 354 -4.48 -11.93 -12.85
N ILE A 355 -3.54 -12.76 -13.34
CA ILE A 355 -2.12 -12.73 -12.93
C ILE A 355 -1.49 -11.41 -13.39
N SER A 356 -1.75 -10.96 -14.62
CA SER A 356 -1.24 -9.68 -15.14
C SER A 356 -1.66 -8.50 -14.26
N HIS A 357 -2.96 -8.41 -13.96
CA HIS A 357 -3.49 -7.36 -13.09
C HIS A 357 -2.90 -7.45 -11.68
N SER A 358 -2.80 -8.65 -11.11
CA SER A 358 -2.20 -8.86 -9.78
C SER A 358 -0.73 -8.44 -9.75
N SER A 359 0.06 -8.78 -10.78
CA SER A 359 1.46 -8.35 -10.91
C SER A 359 1.60 -6.83 -11.02
N GLN A 360 0.71 -6.14 -11.72
CA GLN A 360 0.72 -4.67 -11.78
C GLN A 360 0.45 -4.02 -10.42
N VAL A 361 -0.53 -4.55 -9.66
CA VAL A 361 -0.84 -4.08 -8.30
C VAL A 361 0.35 -4.34 -7.36
N VAL A 362 0.98 -5.51 -7.47
CA VAL A 362 2.19 -5.86 -6.71
C VAL A 362 3.35 -4.92 -7.06
N ASP A 363 3.57 -4.60 -8.33
CA ASP A 363 4.66 -3.69 -8.76
C ASP A 363 4.47 -2.25 -8.22
N GLY A 364 3.22 -1.76 -8.22
CA GLY A 364 2.88 -0.49 -7.56
C GLY A 364 3.12 -0.53 -6.04
N SER A 365 2.76 -1.64 -5.39
CA SER A 365 2.99 -1.84 -3.95
C SER A 365 4.48 -1.94 -3.61
N ILE A 366 5.29 -2.58 -4.45
CA ILE A 366 6.74 -2.67 -4.33
C ILE A 366 7.37 -1.29 -4.43
N SER A 367 6.93 -0.46 -5.37
CA SER A 367 7.45 0.91 -5.54
C SER A 367 7.16 1.75 -4.30
N ALA A 368 5.91 1.74 -3.82
CA ALA A 368 5.53 2.45 -2.60
C ALA A 368 6.29 1.94 -1.35
N ALA A 369 6.46 0.62 -1.22
CA ALA A 369 7.24 0.03 -0.13
C ALA A 369 8.72 0.43 -0.20
N SER A 370 9.30 0.51 -1.41
CA SER A 370 10.69 0.93 -1.62
C SER A 370 10.89 2.39 -1.19
N ASP A 371 9.96 3.28 -1.55
CA ASP A 371 10.03 4.70 -1.17
C ASP A 371 9.91 4.87 0.35
N ALA A 372 8.92 4.19 0.97
CA ALA A 372 8.76 4.19 2.42
C ALA A 372 10.00 3.63 3.14
N MET A 373 10.62 2.57 2.59
CA MET A 373 11.85 2.02 3.16
C MET A 373 13.03 2.99 3.05
N HIS A 374 13.15 3.73 1.95
CA HIS A 374 14.19 4.75 1.82
C HIS A 374 14.01 5.86 2.87
N GLU A 375 12.78 6.31 3.10
CA GLU A 375 12.46 7.30 4.14
C GLU A 375 12.77 6.78 5.55
N ILE A 376 12.44 5.51 5.84
CA ILE A 376 12.77 4.86 7.12
C ILE A 376 14.29 4.80 7.32
N VAL A 377 15.07 4.44 6.28
CA VAL A 377 16.55 4.41 6.38
C VAL A 377 17.09 5.79 6.74
N THR A 378 16.69 6.84 6.02
CA THR A 378 17.12 8.21 6.32
C THR A 378 16.70 8.66 7.71
N THR A 379 15.49 8.30 8.15
CA THR A 379 15.00 8.63 9.49
C THR A 379 15.83 7.95 10.58
N VAL A 380 16.19 6.68 10.41
CA VAL A 380 17.03 5.94 11.37
C VAL A 380 18.44 6.52 11.44
N GLU A 381 19.04 6.93 10.31
CA GLU A 381 20.32 7.63 10.29
C GLU A 381 20.25 8.96 11.08
N GLN A 382 19.19 9.74 10.87
CA GLN A 382 18.98 11.00 11.58
C GLN A 382 18.77 10.80 13.09
N ILE A 383 18.02 9.77 13.50
CA ILE A 383 17.85 9.40 14.91
C ILE A 383 19.19 8.98 15.51
N SER A 384 19.99 8.19 14.78
CA SER A 384 21.32 7.79 15.26
C SER A 384 22.23 8.99 15.50
N SER A 385 22.29 9.93 14.55
CA SER A 385 23.07 11.17 14.71
C SER A 385 22.56 12.01 15.89
N SER A 386 21.24 12.17 16.00
CA SER A 386 20.64 12.95 17.09
C SER A 386 20.90 12.31 18.46
N SER A 387 20.93 10.97 18.52
CA SER A 387 21.25 10.22 19.74
C SER A 387 22.70 10.42 20.17
N ASP A 388 23.65 10.49 19.22
CA ASP A 388 25.05 10.79 19.51
C ASP A 388 25.21 12.23 20.03
N ASP A 389 24.56 13.21 19.39
CA ASP A 389 24.55 14.60 19.85
C ASP A 389 23.94 14.73 21.25
N GLN A 390 22.86 14.00 21.52
CA GLN A 390 22.22 13.97 22.82
C GLN A 390 23.16 13.37 23.89
N ALA A 391 23.90 12.32 23.58
CA ALA A 391 24.87 11.73 24.50
C ALA A 391 25.98 12.74 24.87
N LEU A 392 26.48 13.51 23.91
CA LEU A 392 27.46 14.58 24.15
C LEU A 392 26.88 15.72 25.01
N ALA A 393 25.64 16.12 24.75
CA ALA A 393 24.95 17.14 25.53
C ALA A 393 24.75 16.70 26.99
N VAL A 394 24.35 15.43 27.19
CA VAL A 394 24.16 14.83 28.52
C VAL A 394 25.48 14.75 29.28
N ASP A 395 26.59 14.31 28.65
CA ASP A 395 27.92 14.31 29.28
C ASP A 395 28.36 15.72 29.70
N SER A 396 28.14 16.72 28.85
CA SER A 396 28.47 18.12 29.15
C SER A 396 27.66 18.67 30.33
N ALA A 397 26.35 18.40 30.38
CA ALA A 397 25.51 18.83 31.48
C ALA A 397 25.85 18.10 32.79
N ARG A 398 26.23 16.82 32.74
CA ARG A 398 26.73 16.08 33.91
C ARG A 398 28.01 16.71 34.48
N LYS A 399 28.98 17.09 33.63
CA LYS A 399 30.19 17.81 34.09
C LYS A 399 29.84 19.12 34.82
N LYS A 400 28.84 19.85 34.34
CA LYS A 400 28.36 21.08 35.01
C LYS A 400 27.71 20.80 36.36
N ILE A 401 26.95 19.70 36.48
CA ILE A 401 26.37 19.27 37.76
C ILE A 401 27.48 18.91 38.76
N LEU A 402 28.54 18.20 38.34
CA LEU A 402 29.68 17.92 39.21
C LEU A 402 30.38 19.21 39.69
N ALA A 403 30.58 20.18 38.80
CA ALA A 403 31.13 21.48 39.17
C ALA A 403 30.20 22.25 40.14
N MET A 404 28.88 22.12 39.96
CA MET A 404 27.88 22.70 40.86
C MET A 404 27.94 22.06 42.26
N GLN A 405 28.04 20.73 42.35
CA GLN A 405 28.22 20.03 43.63
C GLN A 405 29.46 20.50 44.38
N GLU A 406 30.56 20.72 43.66
CA GLU A 406 31.79 21.26 44.27
C GLU A 406 31.59 22.70 44.77
N SER A 407 30.88 23.53 44.00
CA SER A 407 30.54 24.89 44.41
C SER A 407 29.66 24.91 45.67
N ILE A 408 28.66 24.01 45.75
CA ILE A 408 27.79 23.84 46.92
C ILE A 408 28.61 23.44 48.15
N ARG A 409 29.55 22.50 48.02
CA ARG A 409 30.47 22.14 49.13
C ARG A 409 31.30 23.32 49.59
N ARG A 410 31.84 24.11 48.65
CA ARG A 410 32.61 25.32 48.99
C ARG A 410 31.75 26.33 49.75
N ILE A 411 30.51 26.59 49.33
CA ILE A 411 29.57 27.45 50.05
C ILE A 411 29.35 26.92 51.48
N GLY A 412 29.19 25.61 51.64
CA GLY A 412 29.08 24.98 52.96
C GLY A 412 30.27 25.30 53.86
N SER A 413 31.50 25.16 53.34
CA SER A 413 32.73 25.52 54.05
C SER A 413 32.82 27.01 54.39
N ASP A 414 32.43 27.88 53.46
CA ASP A 414 32.44 29.33 53.66
C ASP A 414 31.45 29.74 54.76
N MET A 415 30.30 29.05 54.86
CA MET A 415 29.34 29.27 55.95
C MET A 415 29.85 28.78 57.32
N GLU A 416 30.72 27.76 57.36
CA GLU A 416 31.41 27.36 58.60
C GLU A 416 32.38 28.47 59.05
N ASN A 417 33.15 29.04 58.12
CA ASN A 417 34.05 30.16 58.39
C ASN A 417 33.28 31.41 58.83
N GLN A 418 32.16 31.73 58.16
CA GLN A 418 31.30 32.86 58.50
C GLN A 418 30.77 32.73 59.94
N ALA A 419 30.36 31.52 60.35
CA ALA A 419 29.92 31.28 61.72
C ALA A 419 31.03 31.61 62.74
N SER A 420 32.27 31.20 62.48
CA SER A 420 33.41 31.52 63.35
C SER A 420 33.69 33.03 63.41
N PHE A 421 33.62 33.75 62.29
CA PHE A 421 33.81 35.20 62.27
C PHE A 421 32.72 35.94 63.06
N VAL A 422 31.48 35.49 62.95
CA VAL A 422 30.34 36.05 63.68
C VAL A 422 30.47 35.80 65.18
N GLU A 423 30.89 34.60 65.59
CA GLU A 423 31.13 34.27 67.00
C GLU A 423 32.24 35.16 67.60
N GLN A 424 33.37 35.33 66.89
CA GLN A 424 34.45 36.23 67.32
C GLN A 424 33.99 37.68 67.42
N THR A 425 33.22 38.16 66.44
CA THR A 425 32.71 39.53 66.43
C THR A 425 31.75 39.77 67.60
N SER A 426 30.84 38.82 67.86
CA SER A 426 29.92 38.87 69.01
C SER A 426 30.67 38.91 70.35
N GLY A 427 31.72 38.09 70.48
CA GLY A 427 32.60 38.11 71.66
C GLY A 427 33.29 39.47 71.84
N ALA A 428 33.89 40.02 70.79
CA ALA A 428 34.54 41.34 70.82
C ALA A 428 33.56 42.47 71.16
N MET A 429 32.32 42.42 70.65
CA MET A 429 31.29 43.42 70.97
C MET A 429 30.81 43.29 72.43
N THR A 430 30.72 42.06 72.95
CA THR A 430 30.38 41.83 74.38
C THR A 430 31.45 42.39 75.30
N GLU A 431 32.74 42.19 74.96
CA GLU A 431 33.86 42.80 75.68
C GLU A 431 33.83 44.33 75.59
N MET A 432 33.53 44.88 74.42
CA MET A 432 33.38 46.33 74.21
C MET A 432 32.26 46.91 75.07
N ALA A 433 31.09 46.25 75.13
CA ALA A 433 29.99 46.66 76.01
C ALA A 433 30.42 46.66 77.49
N GLY A 434 31.20 45.67 77.92
CA GLY A 434 31.81 45.62 79.25
C GLY A 434 32.75 46.80 79.53
N ASN A 435 33.61 47.14 78.57
CA ASN A 435 34.53 48.28 78.65
C ASN A 435 33.77 49.61 78.73
N ILE A 436 32.75 49.82 77.90
CA ILE A 436 31.90 51.01 77.94
C ILE A 436 31.21 51.15 79.31
N ALA A 437 30.68 50.04 79.86
CA ALA A 437 30.07 50.05 81.19
C ALA A 437 31.09 50.35 82.30
N SER A 438 32.33 49.90 82.16
CA SER A 438 33.43 50.23 83.08
C SER A 438 33.79 51.72 83.04
N VAL A 439 33.99 52.27 81.84
CA VAL A 439 34.31 53.71 81.66
C VAL A 439 33.15 54.60 82.10
N SER A 440 31.90 54.19 81.85
CA SER A 440 30.71 54.90 82.34
C SER A 440 30.65 54.95 83.88
N ARG A 441 30.99 53.85 84.57
CA ARG A 441 31.11 53.86 86.04
C ARG A 441 32.27 54.75 86.51
N ASN A 442 33.42 54.69 85.84
CA ASN A 442 34.58 55.51 86.20
C ASN A 442 34.31 57.01 86.04
N THR A 443 33.60 57.41 84.98
CA THR A 443 33.19 58.82 84.79
C THR A 443 32.21 59.28 85.86
N GLN A 444 31.25 58.45 86.27
CA GLN A 444 30.33 58.76 87.37
C GLN A 444 31.07 58.92 88.72
N GLN A 445 32.05 58.05 88.99
CA GLN A 445 32.90 58.17 90.18
C GLN A 445 33.77 59.43 90.13
N ALA A 446 34.37 59.74 88.97
CA ALA A 446 35.17 60.93 88.78
C ALA A 446 34.35 62.21 88.96
N ASN A 447 33.10 62.25 88.50
CA ASN A 447 32.19 63.37 88.72
C ASN A 447 31.89 63.56 90.22
N THR A 448 31.60 62.48 90.94
CA THR A 448 31.40 62.50 92.40
C THR A 448 32.65 62.98 93.15
N LEU A 449 33.85 62.61 92.67
CA LEU A 449 35.11 63.08 93.23
C LEU A 449 35.34 64.57 92.93
N GLY A 450 35.03 65.02 91.72
CA GLY A 450 35.07 66.42 91.31
C GLY A 450 34.24 67.30 92.25
N GLU A 451 33.00 66.90 92.55
CA GLU A 451 32.15 67.63 93.51
C GLU A 451 32.75 67.70 94.92
N LYS A 452 33.39 66.62 95.39
CA LYS A 452 34.09 66.59 96.68
C LYS A 452 35.28 67.56 96.68
N LEU A 453 36.07 67.57 95.61
CA LEU A 453 37.21 68.47 95.45
C LEU A 453 36.76 69.94 95.37
N THR A 454 35.68 70.25 94.64
CA THR A 454 35.11 71.61 94.60
C THR A 454 34.71 72.09 95.99
N ARG A 455 34.05 71.24 96.80
CA ARG A 455 33.69 71.59 98.19
C ARG A 455 34.92 71.83 99.06
N ALA A 456 35.94 70.98 98.95
CA ALA A 456 37.18 71.10 99.70
C ALA A 456 37.94 72.39 99.32
N ALA A 457 38.07 72.69 98.04
CA ALA A 457 38.74 73.89 97.55
C ALA A 457 38.01 75.18 97.95
N ARG A 458 36.66 75.22 97.86
CA ARG A 458 35.86 76.35 98.38
C ARG A 458 36.05 76.56 99.88
N THR A 459 36.11 75.46 100.64
CA THR A 459 36.37 75.54 102.09
C THR A 459 37.78 76.08 102.36
N GLY A 460 38.77 75.66 101.57
CA GLY A 460 40.14 76.17 101.62
C GLY A 460 40.22 77.66 101.32
N GLU A 461 39.58 78.11 100.24
CA GLU A 461 39.49 79.54 99.87
C GLU A 461 38.87 80.38 101.00
N GLU A 462 37.77 79.91 101.60
CA GLU A 462 37.14 80.58 102.74
C GLU A 462 38.06 80.65 103.97
N LYS A 463 38.80 79.58 104.27
CA LYS A 463 39.76 79.57 105.38
C LYS A 463 40.94 80.52 105.15
N ILE A 464 41.43 80.61 103.92
CA ILE A 464 42.44 81.58 103.52
C ILE A 464 41.90 83.01 103.67
N ARG A 465 40.66 83.28 103.24
CA ARG A 465 40.00 84.58 103.44
C ARG A 465 39.93 84.98 104.93
N GLN A 466 39.58 84.03 105.79
CA GLN A 466 39.59 84.22 107.26
C GLN A 466 41.00 84.50 107.80
N SER A 467 42.03 83.80 107.31
CA SER A 467 43.42 84.04 107.69
C SER A 467 43.91 85.42 107.29
N VAL A 468 43.59 85.91 106.08
CA VAL A 468 43.94 87.28 105.65
C VAL A 468 43.31 88.31 106.60
N GLN A 469 42.05 88.12 106.98
CA GLN A 469 41.36 89.01 107.94
C GLN A 469 42.04 88.99 109.32
N ALA A 470 42.42 87.81 109.81
CA ALA A 470 43.09 87.67 111.10
C ALA A 470 44.49 88.30 111.11
N ILE A 471 45.25 88.11 110.03
CA ILE A 471 46.58 88.73 109.88
C ILE A 471 46.46 90.26 109.79
N GLY A 472 45.44 90.78 109.09
CA GLY A 472 45.17 92.23 109.07
C GLY A 472 44.84 92.81 110.44
N ALA A 473 44.12 92.07 111.29
CA ALA A 473 43.90 92.49 112.67
C ALA A 473 45.20 92.48 113.52
N VAL A 474 46.13 91.57 113.22
CA VAL A 474 47.45 91.54 113.86
C VAL A 474 48.32 92.71 113.38
N GLU A 475 48.26 93.07 112.11
CA GLU A 475 48.92 94.25 111.54
C GLU A 475 48.45 95.53 112.25
N GLU A 476 47.13 95.73 112.37
CA GLU A 476 46.53 96.87 113.07
C GLU A 476 46.94 96.94 114.56
N ALA A 477 46.96 95.79 115.24
CA ALA A 477 47.43 95.71 116.61
C ALA A 477 48.92 96.04 116.74
N THR A 478 49.75 95.59 115.78
CA THR A 478 51.19 95.84 115.76
C THR A 478 51.49 97.33 115.55
N ASP A 479 50.75 98.00 114.67
CA ASP A 479 50.84 99.45 114.45
C ASP A 479 50.46 100.23 115.72
N THR A 480 49.40 99.80 116.41
CA THR A 480 48.97 100.41 117.68
C THR A 480 50.05 100.28 118.75
N VAL A 481 50.67 99.11 118.90
CA VAL A 481 51.78 98.89 119.84
C VAL A 481 53.00 99.73 119.45
N SER A 482 53.32 99.83 118.16
CA SER A 482 54.39 100.68 117.64
C SER A 482 54.22 102.14 118.08
N ALA A 483 52.99 102.66 117.95
CA ALA A 483 52.65 104.02 118.37
C ALA A 483 52.83 104.22 119.89
N ILE A 484 52.39 103.27 120.71
CA ILE A 484 52.56 103.32 122.18
C ILE A 484 54.04 103.33 122.57
N VAL A 485 54.84 102.44 122.00
CA VAL A 485 56.28 102.32 122.31
C VAL A 485 57.04 103.57 121.90
N LYS A 486 56.64 104.20 120.78
CA LYS A 486 57.18 105.51 120.37
C LYS A 486 56.92 106.58 121.44
N VAL A 487 55.69 106.67 121.95
CA VAL A 487 55.35 107.59 123.05
C VAL A 487 56.15 107.28 124.32
N LEU A 488 56.36 106.00 124.66
CA LEU A 488 57.20 105.62 125.80
C LEU A 488 58.67 106.03 125.60
N SER A 489 59.21 105.91 124.39
CA SER A 489 60.56 106.39 124.05
C SER A 489 60.68 107.91 124.22
N ASP A 490 59.66 108.66 123.78
CA ASP A 490 59.58 110.10 123.95
C ASP A 490 59.51 110.50 125.44
N ILE A 491 58.69 109.80 126.24
CA ILE A 491 58.60 110.01 127.71
C ILE A 491 59.92 109.70 128.40
N ALA A 492 60.59 108.62 128.02
CA ALA A 492 61.91 108.27 128.56
C ALA A 492 62.94 109.37 128.23
N GLY A 493 62.93 109.91 127.00
CA GLY A 493 63.75 111.05 126.61
C GLY A 493 63.46 112.31 127.42
N GLN A 494 62.19 112.64 127.63
CA GLN A 494 61.78 113.77 128.49
C GLN A 494 62.20 113.58 129.95
N THR A 495 62.03 112.37 130.49
CA THR A 495 62.40 112.02 131.87
C THR A 495 63.91 112.11 132.06
N ASN A 496 64.70 111.70 131.05
CA ASN A 496 66.15 111.84 131.05
C ASN A 496 66.59 113.31 131.13
N LEU A 497 65.95 114.20 130.36
CA LEU A 497 66.20 115.65 130.41
C LEU A 497 65.79 116.28 131.74
N LEU A 498 64.63 115.89 132.28
CA LEU A 498 64.15 116.33 133.60
C LEU A 498 65.11 115.90 134.72
N ALA A 499 65.54 114.64 134.70
CA ALA A 499 66.49 114.11 135.67
C ALA A 499 67.88 114.76 135.56
N MET A 500 68.32 115.08 134.33
CA MET A 500 69.53 115.85 134.11
C MET A 500 69.41 117.26 134.73
N ASN A 501 68.30 117.96 134.50
CA ASN A 501 68.04 119.27 135.10
C ASN A 501 68.01 119.19 136.63
N ALA A 502 67.38 118.17 137.20
CA ALA A 502 67.33 117.94 138.64
C ALA A 502 68.72 117.62 139.23
N ALA A 503 69.55 116.84 138.53
CA ALA A 503 70.92 116.54 138.94
C ALA A 503 71.80 117.79 138.94
N ILE A 504 71.62 118.67 137.95
CA ILE A 504 72.29 119.98 137.88
C ILE A 504 71.89 120.86 139.07
N GLU A 505 70.59 120.94 139.38
CA GLU A 505 70.10 121.77 140.49
C GLU A 505 70.52 121.23 141.86
N ALA A 506 70.53 119.89 142.02
CA ALA A 506 71.02 119.23 143.22
C ALA A 506 72.54 119.44 143.44
N ALA A 507 73.33 119.51 142.37
CA ALA A 507 74.75 119.91 142.46
C ALA A 507 74.91 121.37 142.88
N HIS A 508 73.98 122.25 142.46
CA HIS A 508 73.95 123.67 142.83
C HIS A 508 73.68 123.88 144.33
N ALA A 509 72.85 123.03 144.95
CA ALA A 509 72.51 123.08 146.38
C ALA A 509 73.62 122.54 147.32
N GLY A 510 74.76 122.09 146.79
CA GLY A 510 75.94 121.67 147.57
C GLY A 510 75.66 120.51 148.54
N ASP A 511 76.12 120.62 149.78
CA ASP A 511 76.06 119.52 150.76
C ASP A 511 74.64 119.10 151.15
N ALA A 512 73.67 120.01 151.10
CA ALA A 512 72.26 119.70 151.36
C ALA A 512 71.59 118.94 150.21
N GLY A 513 72.12 119.06 148.98
CA GLY A 513 71.57 118.45 147.76
C GLY A 513 72.09 117.05 147.44
N ARG A 514 73.09 116.53 148.18
CA ARG A 514 73.75 115.25 147.89
C ARG A 514 72.78 114.07 147.73
N GLY A 515 71.76 113.98 148.58
CA GLY A 515 70.72 112.94 148.47
C GLY A 515 69.88 113.06 147.20
N PHE A 516 69.51 114.30 146.82
CA PHE A 516 68.74 114.58 145.60
C PHE A 516 69.56 114.31 144.32
N ALA A 517 70.86 114.61 144.33
CA ALA A 517 71.74 114.36 143.18
C ALA A 517 71.85 112.86 142.88
N VAL A 518 71.94 112.01 143.92
CA VAL A 518 71.95 110.55 143.76
C VAL A 518 70.63 110.05 143.17
N VAL A 519 69.49 110.52 143.69
CA VAL A 519 68.16 110.15 143.15
C VAL A 519 68.01 110.62 141.70
N ALA A 520 68.42 111.84 141.37
CA ALA A 520 68.35 112.36 140.01
C ALA A 520 69.25 111.58 139.03
N ALA A 521 70.46 111.20 139.44
CA ALA A 521 71.33 110.35 138.63
C ALA A 521 70.72 108.94 138.40
N GLU A 522 70.08 108.36 139.42
CA GLU A 522 69.40 107.06 139.30
C GLU A 522 68.17 107.14 138.37
N ILE A 523 67.35 108.21 138.47
CA ILE A 523 66.24 108.46 137.55
C ILE A 523 66.75 108.64 136.12
N ARG A 524 67.87 109.37 135.94
CA ARG A 524 68.48 109.59 134.62
C ARG A 524 68.92 108.27 134.00
N LYS A 525 69.62 107.43 134.77
CA LYS A 525 70.05 106.10 134.33
C LYS A 525 68.86 105.18 134.01
N LEU A 526 67.78 105.25 134.79
CA LEU A 526 66.54 104.51 134.51
C LEU A 526 65.87 104.99 133.22
N ALA A 527 65.88 106.30 132.95
CA ALA A 527 65.34 106.89 131.74
C ALA A 527 66.18 106.56 130.49
N GLU A 528 67.52 106.63 130.57
CA GLU A 528 68.42 106.15 129.50
C GLU A 528 68.19 104.67 129.20
N ASN A 529 68.12 103.82 130.24
CA ASN A 529 67.81 102.39 130.09
C ASN A 529 66.42 102.16 129.46
N SER A 530 65.41 102.95 129.85
CA SER A 530 64.05 102.87 129.28
C SER A 530 64.02 103.27 127.81
N ALA A 531 64.79 104.28 127.41
CA ALA A 531 64.90 104.70 126.01
C ALA A 531 65.60 103.64 125.14
N VAL A 532 66.66 103.01 125.66
CA VAL A 532 67.34 101.89 124.98
C VAL A 532 66.39 100.71 124.80
N GLN A 533 65.67 100.29 125.86
CA GLN A 533 64.69 99.20 125.77
C GLN A 533 63.54 99.54 124.81
N ALA A 534 63.03 100.78 124.83
CA ALA A 534 61.99 101.21 123.88
C ALA A 534 62.49 101.13 122.43
N LYS A 535 63.74 101.51 122.15
CA LYS A 535 64.35 101.39 120.82
C LYS A 535 64.49 99.93 120.36
N GLU A 536 64.87 99.04 121.26
CA GLU A 536 64.90 97.59 120.98
C GLU A 536 63.51 97.05 120.67
N ILE A 537 62.48 97.47 121.42
CA ILE A 537 61.08 97.08 121.15
C ILE A 537 60.62 97.60 119.78
N VAL A 538 60.93 98.86 119.41
CA VAL A 538 60.62 99.39 118.07
C VAL A 538 61.26 98.55 116.96
N GLN A 539 62.52 98.14 117.14
CA GLN A 539 63.21 97.28 116.19
C GLN A 539 62.55 95.89 116.08
N GLN A 540 62.12 95.30 117.20
CA GLN A 540 61.39 94.03 117.21
C GLN A 540 60.02 94.16 116.53
N ILE A 541 59.29 95.25 116.79
CA ILE A 541 58.01 95.55 116.13
C ILE A 541 58.20 95.71 114.63
N GLY A 542 59.20 96.45 114.16
CA GLY A 542 59.50 96.56 112.73
C GLY A 542 59.81 95.21 112.07
N THR A 543 60.48 94.32 112.80
CA THR A 543 60.70 92.92 112.36
C THR A 543 59.37 92.14 112.31
N MET A 544 58.47 92.35 113.26
CA MET A 544 57.14 91.73 113.28
C MET A 544 56.28 92.23 112.11
N THR A 545 56.23 93.53 111.83
CA THR A 545 55.52 94.11 110.68
C THR A 545 55.99 93.49 109.37
N SER A 546 57.31 93.40 109.14
CA SER A 546 57.84 92.76 107.94
C SER A 546 57.44 91.27 107.82
N ARG A 547 57.37 90.54 108.95
CA ARG A 547 56.89 89.14 108.96
C ARG A 547 55.38 89.03 108.70
N VAL A 548 54.60 89.99 109.18
CA VAL A 548 53.15 90.08 108.94
C VAL A 548 52.88 90.36 107.46
N GLU A 549 53.55 91.34 106.84
CA GLU A 549 53.46 91.64 105.41
C GLU A 549 53.80 90.42 104.53
N ALA A 550 54.89 89.72 104.88
CA ALA A 550 55.25 88.47 104.22
C ALA A 550 54.16 87.39 104.37
N GLY A 551 53.56 87.28 105.56
CA GLY A 551 52.46 86.37 105.84
C GLY A 551 51.18 86.70 105.05
N VAL A 552 50.84 87.98 104.90
CA VAL A 552 49.72 88.44 104.05
C VAL A 552 49.96 88.02 102.60
N THR A 553 51.16 88.28 102.09
CA THR A 553 51.55 87.94 100.71
C THR A 553 51.42 86.44 100.44
N GLN A 554 52.02 85.61 101.29
CA GLN A 554 51.96 84.15 101.16
C GLN A 554 50.51 83.61 101.28
N THR A 555 49.69 84.21 102.15
CA THR A 555 48.29 83.82 102.30
C THR A 555 47.46 84.22 101.06
N ARG A 556 47.76 85.36 100.43
CA ARG A 556 47.10 85.80 99.19
C ARG A 556 47.43 84.87 98.01
N GLU A 557 48.70 84.50 97.86
CA GLU A 557 49.16 83.51 96.87
C GLU A 557 48.46 82.16 97.06
N ALA A 558 48.33 81.70 98.31
CA ALA A 558 47.57 80.48 98.61
C ALA A 558 46.09 80.59 98.20
N GLY A 559 45.48 81.77 98.38
CA GLY A 559 44.11 82.04 97.93
C GLY A 559 43.95 82.03 96.41
N GLU A 560 44.94 82.55 95.67
CA GLU A 560 45.00 82.46 94.20
C GLU A 560 45.17 81.01 93.73
N ALA A 561 46.01 80.23 94.40
CA ALA A 561 46.17 78.80 94.12
C ALA A 561 44.85 78.03 94.27
N PHE A 562 44.07 78.28 95.33
CA PHE A 562 42.74 77.66 95.49
C PHE A 562 41.75 78.07 94.39
N ARG A 563 41.79 79.32 93.91
CA ARG A 563 40.98 79.77 92.77
C ARG A 563 41.37 79.06 91.47
N SER A 564 42.66 78.89 91.20
CA SER A 564 43.14 78.12 90.04
C SER A 564 42.68 76.66 90.13
N ILE A 565 42.82 76.03 91.30
CA ILE A 565 42.34 74.65 91.53
C ILE A 565 40.84 74.52 91.25
N LEU A 566 40.03 75.51 91.66
CA LEU A 566 38.59 75.49 91.38
C LEU A 566 38.29 75.55 89.88
N GLN A 567 39.03 76.35 89.11
CA GLN A 567 38.91 76.42 87.66
C GLN A 567 39.30 75.07 87.02
N ASP A 568 40.44 74.49 87.40
CA ASP A 568 40.91 73.20 86.86
C ASP A 568 39.91 72.07 87.14
N ILE A 569 39.29 72.05 88.33
CA ILE A 569 38.24 71.09 88.68
C ILE A 569 37.00 71.27 87.79
N GLN A 570 36.61 72.50 87.47
CA GLN A 570 35.47 72.77 86.59
C GLN A 570 35.73 72.27 85.16
N GLU A 571 36.90 72.59 84.61
CA GLU A 571 37.32 72.13 83.28
C GLU A 571 37.38 70.59 83.23
N THR A 572 37.96 69.96 84.25
CA THR A 572 38.00 68.49 84.37
C THR A 572 36.60 67.88 84.43
N THR A 573 35.69 68.50 85.18
CA THR A 573 34.29 68.04 85.29
C THR A 573 33.57 68.12 83.95
N GLN A 574 33.82 69.17 83.16
CA GLN A 574 33.27 69.29 81.81
C GLN A 574 33.74 68.14 80.90
N LEU A 575 35.05 67.86 80.88
CA LEU A 575 35.61 66.75 80.10
C LEU A 575 35.01 65.39 80.53
N ILE A 576 34.81 65.17 81.82
CA ILE A 576 34.16 63.95 82.34
C ILE A 576 32.73 63.81 81.81
N ASN A 577 31.98 64.91 81.75
CA ASN A 577 30.61 64.91 81.21
C ASN A 577 30.59 64.60 79.71
N GLU A 578 31.55 65.14 78.94
CA GLU A 578 31.71 64.82 77.51
C GLU A 578 32.02 63.33 77.29
N VAL A 579 32.94 62.76 78.08
CA VAL A 579 33.23 61.31 78.03
C VAL A 579 32.01 60.49 78.41
N SER A 580 31.24 60.91 79.42
CA SER A 580 30.01 60.21 79.83
C SER A 580 28.97 60.19 78.69
N ALA A 581 28.77 61.32 78.03
CA ALA A 581 27.88 61.42 76.86
C ALA A 581 28.36 60.53 75.70
N ALA A 582 29.67 60.53 75.41
CA ALA A 582 30.26 59.66 74.40
C ALA A 582 30.05 58.17 74.73
N MET A 583 30.18 57.76 76.00
CA MET A 583 29.91 56.38 76.43
C MET A 583 28.44 55.98 76.23
N VAL A 584 27.49 56.88 76.43
CA VAL A 584 26.06 56.62 76.16
C VAL A 584 25.83 56.36 74.66
N GLN A 585 26.40 57.20 73.80
CA GLN A 585 26.31 57.02 72.35
C GLN A 585 27.00 55.73 71.90
N GLN A 586 28.17 55.43 72.45
CA GLN A 586 28.92 54.24 72.09
C GLN A 586 28.20 52.96 72.53
N LYS A 587 27.54 52.97 73.69
CA LYS A 587 26.66 51.87 74.11
C LYS A 587 25.55 51.63 73.10
N ALA A 588 24.83 52.68 72.69
CA ALA A 588 23.75 52.55 71.71
C ALA A 588 24.27 51.98 70.37
N GLY A 589 25.43 52.44 69.91
CA GLY A 589 26.07 51.88 68.71
C GLY A 589 26.49 50.42 68.87
N THR A 590 27.03 50.03 70.03
CA THR A 590 27.37 48.62 70.30
C THR A 590 26.12 47.73 70.34
N ASP A 591 25.01 48.20 70.93
CA ASP A 591 23.73 47.46 70.96
C ASP A 591 23.17 47.25 69.54
N GLU A 592 23.25 48.27 68.67
CA GLU A 592 22.84 48.19 67.27
C GLU A 592 23.71 47.23 66.44
N ILE A 593 25.02 47.25 66.65
CA ILE A 593 25.94 46.30 66.03
C ILE A 593 25.59 44.87 66.48
N LEU A 594 25.34 44.66 67.78
CA LEU A 594 24.98 43.34 68.30
C LEU A 594 23.67 42.80 67.68
N SER A 595 22.67 43.67 67.49
CA SER A 595 21.43 43.32 66.78
C SER A 595 21.70 42.96 65.30
N SER A 596 22.58 43.71 64.63
CA SER A 596 22.97 43.45 63.24
C SER A 596 23.71 42.11 63.10
N VAL A 597 24.57 41.79 64.06
CA VAL A 597 25.25 40.48 64.16
C VAL A 597 24.22 39.35 64.28
N GLY A 598 23.17 39.52 65.07
CA GLY A 598 22.06 38.56 65.15
C GLY A 598 21.38 38.32 63.79
N SER A 599 21.13 39.38 63.02
CA SER A 599 20.56 39.26 61.67
C SER A 599 21.48 38.50 60.71
N VAL A 600 22.82 38.66 60.85
CA VAL A 600 23.80 37.89 60.06
C VAL A 600 23.75 36.41 60.42
N VAL A 601 23.59 36.06 61.70
CA VAL A 601 23.41 34.66 62.14
C VAL A 601 22.19 34.03 61.47
N ASP A 602 21.05 34.71 61.49
CA ASP A 602 19.81 34.22 60.88
C ASP A 602 19.96 34.01 59.37
N ALA A 603 20.59 34.97 58.68
CA ALA A 603 20.90 34.85 57.27
C ALA A 603 21.85 33.66 56.97
N SER A 604 22.91 33.49 57.76
CA SER A 604 23.83 32.34 57.61
C SER A 604 23.13 31.00 57.83
N ASN A 605 22.21 30.91 58.79
CA ASN A 605 21.41 29.69 59.00
C ASN A 605 20.49 29.39 57.82
N SER A 606 19.83 30.41 57.26
CA SER A 606 18.98 30.23 56.06
C SER A 606 19.81 29.80 54.84
N ILE A 607 21.01 30.35 54.66
CA ILE A 607 21.93 29.91 53.60
C ILE A 607 22.33 28.45 53.81
N LYS A 608 22.72 28.04 55.03
CA LYS A 608 23.05 26.64 55.34
C LYS A 608 21.90 25.69 54.99
N GLU A 609 20.66 26.06 55.29
CA GLU A 609 19.47 25.25 54.94
C GLU A 609 19.30 25.13 53.41
N ARG A 610 19.35 26.24 52.68
CA ARG A 610 19.27 26.25 51.21
C ARG A 610 20.42 25.48 50.56
N THR A 611 21.62 25.53 51.12
CA THR A 611 22.78 24.76 50.63
C THR A 611 22.53 23.26 50.75
N ARG A 612 21.87 22.79 51.83
CA ARG A 612 21.48 21.37 51.97
C ARG A 612 20.43 20.98 50.93
N GLU A 613 19.42 21.81 50.71
CA GLU A 613 18.40 21.55 49.69
C GLU A 613 19.02 21.49 48.28
N LEU A 614 19.93 22.41 47.96
CA LEU A 614 20.68 22.40 46.69
C LEU A 614 21.54 21.14 46.54
N GLN A 615 22.13 20.63 47.63
CA GLN A 615 22.91 19.40 47.61
C GLN A 615 22.03 18.19 47.23
N ASP A 616 20.83 18.08 47.81
CA ASP A 616 19.88 17.01 47.50
C ASP A 616 19.37 17.13 46.06
N GLN A 617 18.96 18.33 45.62
CA GLN A 617 18.53 18.58 44.25
C GLN A 617 19.63 18.25 43.24
N SER A 618 20.87 18.62 43.54
CA SER A 618 22.01 18.31 42.68
C SER A 618 22.31 16.81 42.59
N SER A 619 22.02 16.03 43.65
CA SER A 619 22.13 14.58 43.63
C SER A 619 21.06 13.95 42.74
N VAL A 620 19.82 14.44 42.82
CA VAL A 620 18.72 13.99 41.95
C VAL A 620 19.02 14.32 40.48
N MET A 621 19.55 15.51 40.20
CA MET A 621 19.96 15.88 38.83
C MET A 621 21.05 14.95 38.30
N ASP A 622 22.06 14.59 39.10
CA ASP A 622 23.10 13.64 38.65
C ASP A 622 22.49 12.27 38.30
N GLN A 623 21.57 11.75 39.12
CA GLN A 623 20.87 10.49 38.82
C GLN A 623 20.06 10.59 37.52
N GLN A 624 19.30 11.67 37.31
CA GLN A 624 18.54 11.88 36.07
C GLN A 624 19.44 11.94 34.84
N MET A 625 20.64 12.50 34.95
CA MET A 625 21.61 12.49 33.86
C MET A 625 22.13 11.08 33.56
N GLN A 626 22.33 10.24 34.58
CA GLN A 626 22.70 8.83 34.38
C GLN A 626 21.58 8.06 33.67
N ASP A 627 20.33 8.28 34.05
CA ASP A 627 19.17 7.67 33.41
C ASP A 627 19.08 8.09 31.92
N LEU A 628 19.35 9.37 31.61
CA LEU A 628 19.40 9.86 30.23
C LEU A 628 20.52 9.21 29.40
N VAL A 629 21.69 8.94 30.00
CA VAL A 629 22.76 8.17 29.32
C VAL A 629 22.27 6.77 28.97
N GLN A 630 21.55 6.11 29.88
CA GLN A 630 21.00 4.78 29.63
C GLN A 630 19.96 4.80 28.51
N VAL A 631 19.06 5.80 28.49
CA VAL A 631 18.08 5.98 27.42
C VAL A 631 18.77 6.19 26.07
N ALA A 632 19.77 7.08 25.99
CA ALA A 632 20.53 7.30 24.75
C ALA A 632 21.23 6.01 24.26
N THR A 633 21.72 5.19 25.18
CA THR A 633 22.33 3.89 24.85
C THR A 633 21.30 2.93 24.24
N HIS A 634 20.12 2.81 24.85
CA HIS A 634 19.04 1.97 24.32
C HIS A 634 18.51 2.45 22.96
N ILE A 635 18.43 3.76 22.74
CA ILE A 635 18.08 4.32 21.42
C ILE A 635 19.10 3.88 20.37
N ARG A 636 20.40 3.98 20.69
CA ARG A 636 21.48 3.57 19.77
C ARG A 636 21.45 2.08 19.44
N GLU A 637 21.13 1.23 20.41
CA GLU A 637 20.94 -0.21 20.19
C GLU A 637 19.73 -0.46 19.27
N ALA A 638 18.60 0.18 19.56
CA ALA A 638 17.38 0.06 18.76
C ALA A 638 17.56 0.57 17.32
N THR A 639 18.25 1.68 17.09
CA THR A 639 18.54 2.18 15.73
C THR A 639 19.46 1.24 14.96
N THR A 640 20.41 0.60 15.64
CA THR A 640 21.30 -0.41 15.03
C THR A 640 20.51 -1.64 14.60
N GLU A 641 19.62 -2.15 15.46
CA GLU A 641 18.74 -3.28 15.14
C GLU A 641 17.74 -2.94 14.01
N GLN A 642 17.16 -1.74 14.05
CA GLN A 642 16.26 -1.26 13.01
C GLN A 642 16.98 -1.13 11.66
N SER A 643 18.23 -0.64 11.65
CA SER A 643 19.05 -0.55 10.43
C SER A 643 19.26 -1.92 9.79
N ARG A 644 19.52 -2.95 10.60
CA ARG A 644 19.62 -4.33 10.13
C ARG A 644 18.29 -4.81 9.55
N SER A 645 17.19 -4.59 10.25
CA SER A 645 15.84 -4.96 9.79
C SER A 645 15.49 -4.26 8.47
N ASN A 646 15.88 -3.00 8.29
CA ASN A 646 15.65 -2.25 7.06
C ASN A 646 16.37 -2.89 5.86
N VAL A 647 17.59 -3.39 6.05
CA VAL A 647 18.32 -4.13 5.01
C VAL A 647 17.57 -5.41 4.60
N GLU A 648 17.05 -6.16 5.57
CA GLU A 648 16.29 -7.39 5.31
C GLU A 648 14.98 -7.10 4.55
N VAL A 649 14.26 -6.04 4.91
CA VAL A 649 13.04 -5.62 4.18
C VAL A 649 13.37 -5.16 2.76
N SER A 650 14.44 -4.38 2.57
CA SER A 650 14.89 -3.93 1.24
C SER A 650 15.24 -5.11 0.33
N GLN A 651 15.89 -6.15 0.86
CA GLN A 651 16.13 -7.40 0.14
C GLN A 651 14.82 -8.13 -0.22
N MET A 652 13.84 -8.14 0.68
CA MET A 652 12.54 -8.75 0.44
C MET A 652 11.74 -8.04 -0.66
N ILE A 653 11.77 -6.69 -0.67
CA ILE A 653 11.20 -5.86 -1.74
C ILE A 653 11.86 -6.20 -3.09
N SER A 654 13.19 -6.37 -3.11
CA SER A 654 13.92 -6.74 -4.32
C SER A 654 13.51 -8.12 -4.86
N ARG A 655 13.34 -9.12 -3.99
CA ARG A 655 12.87 -10.47 -4.38
C ARG A 655 11.43 -10.46 -4.89
N LEU A 656 10.56 -9.66 -4.28
CA LEU A 656 9.18 -9.48 -4.75
C LEU A 656 9.14 -8.86 -6.15
N LYS A 657 10.04 -7.91 -6.43
CA LYS A 657 10.18 -7.29 -7.76
C LYS A 657 10.56 -8.32 -8.81
N GLU A 658 11.56 -9.15 -8.53
CA GLU A 658 11.97 -10.23 -9.42
C GLU A 658 10.82 -11.23 -9.67
N THR A 659 10.08 -11.60 -8.62
CA THR A 659 8.92 -12.50 -8.73
C THR A 659 7.80 -11.90 -9.58
N SER A 660 7.49 -10.62 -9.38
CA SER A 660 6.46 -9.92 -10.16
C SER A 660 6.82 -9.84 -11.65
N GLN A 661 8.09 -9.54 -11.94
CA GLN A 661 8.64 -9.52 -13.31
C GLN A 661 8.56 -10.91 -13.96
N GLY A 662 8.95 -11.97 -13.24
CA GLY A 662 8.82 -13.34 -13.71
C GLY A 662 7.38 -13.75 -14.04
N ASN A 663 6.41 -13.35 -13.20
CA ASN A 663 4.99 -13.59 -13.46
C ASN A 663 4.52 -12.89 -14.75
N MET A 664 4.95 -11.65 -14.97
CA MET A 664 4.63 -10.91 -16.20
C MET A 664 5.22 -11.58 -17.45
N GLU A 665 6.42 -12.15 -17.35
CA GLU A 665 7.00 -12.92 -18.44
C GLU A 665 6.18 -14.17 -18.76
N VAL A 666 5.73 -14.91 -17.74
CA VAL A 666 4.83 -16.07 -17.91
C VAL A 666 3.51 -15.66 -18.55
N VAL A 667 2.91 -14.54 -18.12
CA VAL A 667 1.69 -13.99 -18.74
C VAL A 667 1.91 -13.68 -20.22
N ASN A 668 3.01 -13.03 -20.57
CA ASN A 668 3.34 -12.69 -21.95
C ASN A 668 3.52 -13.95 -22.82
N GLN A 669 4.17 -14.99 -22.29
CA GLN A 669 4.30 -16.27 -22.97
C GLN A 669 2.95 -16.95 -23.17
N LEU A 670 2.07 -16.94 -22.16
CA LEU A 670 0.72 -17.49 -22.26
C LEU A 670 -0.13 -16.73 -23.29
N GLN A 671 -0.07 -15.40 -23.31
CA GLN A 671 -0.75 -14.58 -24.30
C GLN A 671 -0.26 -14.88 -25.72
N ALA A 672 1.05 -15.09 -25.91
CA ALA A 672 1.62 -15.46 -27.22
C ALA A 672 1.20 -16.87 -27.68
N ILE A 673 0.93 -17.80 -26.75
CA ILE A 673 0.37 -19.11 -27.09
C ILE A 673 -1.13 -18.97 -27.43
N LEU A 674 -1.88 -18.23 -26.62
CA LEU A 674 -3.31 -18.00 -26.82
C LEU A 674 -3.62 -17.28 -28.14
N SER A 675 -2.80 -16.31 -28.52
CA SER A 675 -2.99 -15.55 -29.77
C SER A 675 -2.94 -16.42 -31.02
N LYS A 676 -2.19 -17.55 -30.98
CA LYS A 676 -2.18 -18.53 -32.08
C LYS A 676 -3.56 -19.18 -32.26
N PHE A 677 -4.28 -19.45 -31.18
CA PHE A 677 -5.57 -20.16 -31.24
C PHE A 677 -6.79 -19.25 -31.36
N GLN A 678 -6.64 -17.94 -31.20
CA GLN A 678 -7.74 -16.98 -31.13
C GLN A 678 -7.38 -15.65 -31.81
N SER A 679 -7.27 -15.63 -33.15
CA SER A 679 -7.05 -14.38 -33.88
C SER A 679 -8.36 -13.65 -34.26
N ALA A 680 -9.52 -14.31 -34.27
CA ALA A 680 -10.78 -13.69 -34.73
C ALA A 680 -11.70 -13.15 -33.62
N GLN A 681 -11.55 -13.60 -32.37
CA GLN A 681 -12.52 -13.29 -31.30
C GLN A 681 -12.05 -12.16 -30.35
N LEU A 682 -10.75 -11.89 -30.30
CA LEU A 682 -10.19 -10.78 -29.53
C LEU A 682 -10.31 -9.41 -30.23
N GLU A 683 -10.65 -9.36 -31.52
CA GLU A 683 -10.91 -8.07 -32.20
C GLU A 683 -12.26 -7.46 -31.78
N LYS A 684 -13.21 -8.29 -31.30
CA LYS A 684 -14.52 -7.82 -30.81
C LYS A 684 -14.59 -7.59 -29.31
N GLU A 685 -13.85 -8.35 -28.51
CA GLU A 685 -13.82 -8.15 -27.04
C GLU A 685 -12.63 -7.28 -26.61
N GLY A 686 -11.51 -7.27 -27.33
CA GLY A 686 -10.36 -6.41 -27.05
C GLY A 686 -10.63 -4.91 -27.22
N GLN A 687 -11.66 -4.51 -27.97
CA GLN A 687 -12.12 -3.11 -28.04
C GLN A 687 -12.92 -2.67 -26.79
N GLN A 688 -13.37 -3.58 -25.94
CA GLN A 688 -14.02 -3.22 -24.66
C GLN A 688 -13.02 -3.04 -23.50
N TRP A 689 -11.82 -3.60 -23.61
CA TRP A 689 -10.80 -3.48 -22.54
C TRP A 689 -9.87 -2.27 -22.72
N THR A 690 -9.96 -1.53 -23.83
CA THR A 690 -9.21 -0.28 -24.04
C THR A 690 -10.05 0.98 -23.78
N SER A 691 -11.31 0.84 -23.35
CA SER A 691 -12.25 1.96 -23.15
C SER A 691 -12.76 2.16 -21.71
N THR A 692 -12.04 1.63 -20.71
CA THR A 692 -12.21 1.95 -19.27
C THR A 692 -10.87 1.79 -18.60
#